data_AF-A0AAW8EXM4-F1
#
_entry.id   AF-A0AAW8EXM4-F1
#
_cell.length_a   1.000
_cell.length_b   1.000
_cell.length_c   1.000
_cell.angle_alpha   90.00
_cell.angle_beta   90.00
_cell.angle_gamma   90.00
#
_symmetry.space_group_name_H-M   'P 1'
#
loop_
_entity.id
_entity.type
_entity.pdbx_description
1 polymer ?
#
loop_
_entity_poly.entity_id
_entity_poly.type
_entity_poly.pdbx_seq_one_letter_code
_entity_poly.pdbx_strand_id
1 'polypeptide(L)'
;MTRTLTPAAAWKQMQEGNQRFVADAPAHPNQDVARRKTLAAAQNPVATLFGCSDSRLAAEIIFDLGLGDLFVVRNAGQVIGESIVASLEYAVAVLDVPLIVVLAHDSCGAVRAAIDGTAIDAAPLPPHIWKLIAPIVPAARKVLVENGGTTVADIDSELVGQEHLRNTVRDLLQSSELISGRRRRGPAGHRRRQLPPVRRHRRPRHHGRPRHHRPPIAPHTHPGERPRNQGGFGMTDTHQRSGDEAQYRIEHDTMGVVRVPVNALYGAQTQRAVENFPISGKGLESTQIAALARIKKAAALANKELGTLDGAIADAIAQAADQVAAGAHDGEFPVDTYQTGSGTSSNMNMNEVLATLATRILGASVHPNDHVNASQSSNDVFPTSVHIAVTQALIDTLIPALDHLAVALEAKAELWKDAVKSGRTHLMDATPVTLGQEFGGYARQIRLGIERVQSALPRVAEVPLGGTAVGTGINTPLGFPQKVIALLAAETELPITEAKDHFEAQANRDGLVEASGALRTIAVSLTKINNDLRWMGSGPNTGLGELHIPDLQPGSSIMPGKVNPVVPEAVLMVCARVIGNDATVAWAGASGSFELNVAIPVMGTALLESIRLLSNASRVLADKTIDGLQANLDRAAAFAGMSPSIVTPLNKLIGYEAAAKIAKHSVAKGITVRDAVIDLGYVERGELTLEQLDEKLDLLSMTHAG
;
A
#
# COMPACT_ATOMS: atom_id res chain seq x y z
N MET A 1 -19.76 -20.02 -40.23
CA MET A 1 -19.23 -21.38 -39.97
C MET A 1 -17.73 -21.24 -39.69
N THR A 2 -17.35 -21.00 -38.44
CA THR A 2 -15.94 -20.96 -38.03
C THR A 2 -15.47 -22.38 -37.84
N ARG A 3 -14.53 -22.82 -38.69
CA ARG A 3 -13.89 -24.13 -38.61
C ARG A 3 -13.11 -24.16 -37.29
N THR A 4 -13.56 -24.94 -36.32
CA THR A 4 -12.86 -25.12 -35.03
C THR A 4 -11.48 -25.70 -35.31
N LEU A 5 -10.42 -24.99 -34.93
CA LEU A 5 -9.04 -25.45 -35.08
C LEU A 5 -8.90 -26.77 -34.30
N THR A 6 -8.38 -27.84 -34.92
CA THR A 6 -8.18 -29.09 -34.19
C THR A 6 -7.03 -28.94 -33.20
N PRO A 7 -6.96 -29.74 -32.12
CA PRO A 7 -5.84 -29.68 -31.18
C PRO A 7 -4.48 -29.91 -31.86
N ALA A 8 -4.43 -30.80 -32.86
CA ALA A 8 -3.23 -31.06 -33.65
C ALA A 8 -2.83 -29.86 -34.54
N ALA A 9 -3.80 -29.16 -35.13
CA ALA A 9 -3.54 -27.95 -35.90
C ALA A 9 -3.08 -26.79 -35.01
N ALA A 10 -3.69 -26.62 -33.83
CA ALA A 10 -3.25 -25.66 -32.82
C ALA A 10 -1.81 -25.92 -32.37
N TRP A 11 -1.48 -27.18 -32.08
CA TRP A 11 -0.13 -27.56 -31.68
C TRP A 11 0.89 -27.32 -32.80
N LYS A 12 0.55 -27.69 -34.03
CA LYS A 12 1.40 -27.45 -35.19
C LYS A 12 1.69 -25.95 -35.39
N GLN A 13 0.67 -25.11 -35.28
CA GLN A 13 0.83 -23.65 -35.37
C GLN A 13 1.79 -23.11 -34.30
N MET A 14 1.65 -23.59 -33.05
CA MET A 14 2.58 -23.24 -31.97
C MET A 14 4.00 -23.70 -32.28
N GLN A 15 4.20 -24.94 -32.73
CA GLN A 15 5.53 -25.46 -33.09
C GLN A 15 6.18 -24.65 -34.21
N GLU A 16 5.43 -24.30 -35.26
CA GLU A 16 5.93 -23.48 -36.37
C GLU A 16 6.35 -22.08 -35.89
N GLY A 17 5.61 -21.49 -34.96
CA GLY A 17 5.98 -20.19 -34.36
C GLY A 17 7.18 -20.28 -33.41
N ASN A 18 7.31 -21.36 -32.65
CA ASN A 18 8.51 -21.60 -31.85
C ASN A 18 9.76 -21.83 -32.70
N GLN A 19 9.63 -22.54 -33.82
CA GLN A 19 10.74 -22.69 -34.78
C GLN A 19 11.20 -21.33 -35.33
N ARG A 20 10.26 -20.43 -35.63
CA ARG A 20 10.59 -19.04 -36.03
C ARG A 20 11.31 -18.28 -34.92
N PHE A 21 10.84 -18.39 -33.67
CA PHE A 21 11.50 -17.78 -32.52
C PHE A 21 12.93 -18.30 -32.32
N VAL A 22 13.13 -19.62 -32.37
CA VAL A 22 14.46 -20.25 -32.20
C VAL A 22 15.41 -19.90 -33.35
N ALA A 23 14.88 -19.72 -34.56
CA ALA A 23 15.65 -19.30 -35.74
C ALA A 23 15.89 -17.77 -35.81
N ASP A 24 15.49 -17.00 -34.80
CA ASP A 24 15.56 -15.52 -34.76
C ASP A 24 14.86 -14.85 -35.97
N ALA A 25 13.73 -15.42 -36.38
CA ALA A 25 12.92 -14.95 -37.51
C ALA A 25 11.42 -14.85 -37.18
N PRO A 26 11.02 -14.10 -36.12
CA PRO A 26 9.62 -13.98 -35.73
C PRO A 26 8.80 -13.24 -36.80
N ALA A 27 7.57 -13.70 -37.02
CA ALA A 27 6.63 -13.09 -37.95
C ALA A 27 5.76 -12.00 -37.28
N HIS A 28 5.69 -11.97 -35.95
CA HIS A 28 4.87 -11.03 -35.16
C HIS A 28 3.40 -10.95 -35.60
N PRO A 29 2.70 -12.09 -35.74
CA PRO A 29 1.31 -12.09 -36.21
C PRO A 29 0.40 -11.37 -35.22
N ASN A 30 -0.70 -10.78 -35.71
CA ASN A 30 -1.80 -10.29 -34.87
C ASN A 30 -1.39 -9.27 -33.78
N GLN A 31 -0.43 -8.38 -34.04
CA GLN A 31 -0.01 -7.32 -33.09
C GLN A 31 -0.53 -5.91 -33.47
N ASP A 32 -1.27 -5.81 -34.57
CA ASP A 32 -1.75 -4.54 -35.11
C ASP A 32 -3.00 -3.97 -34.38
N VAL A 33 -3.36 -2.74 -34.74
CA VAL A 33 -4.52 -2.03 -34.17
C VAL A 33 -5.85 -2.68 -34.56
N ALA A 34 -5.93 -3.31 -35.73
CA ALA A 34 -7.16 -3.98 -36.17
C ALA A 34 -7.46 -5.18 -35.26
N ARG A 35 -6.45 -5.98 -34.91
CA ARG A 35 -6.57 -7.07 -33.95
C ARG A 35 -7.10 -6.58 -32.60
N ARG A 36 -6.58 -5.47 -32.07
CA ARG A 36 -7.06 -4.88 -30.79
C ARG A 36 -8.55 -4.58 -30.81
N LYS A 37 -9.06 -4.03 -31.93
CA LYS A 37 -10.50 -3.76 -32.10
C LYS A 37 -11.32 -5.07 -32.11
N THR A 38 -10.81 -6.13 -32.73
CA THR A 38 -11.51 -7.42 -32.74
C THR A 38 -11.56 -8.08 -31.35
N LEU A 39 -10.48 -7.97 -30.57
CA LEU A 39 -10.40 -8.56 -29.23
C LEU A 39 -11.31 -7.87 -28.22
N ALA A 40 -11.63 -6.59 -28.42
CA ALA A 40 -12.58 -5.87 -27.57
C ALA A 40 -13.99 -6.49 -27.60
N ALA A 41 -14.36 -7.20 -28.67
CA ALA A 41 -15.67 -7.82 -28.82
C ALA A 41 -15.69 -9.29 -28.34
N ALA A 42 -14.62 -10.05 -28.57
CA ALA A 42 -14.53 -11.46 -28.16
C ALA A 42 -13.09 -11.97 -28.19
N GLN A 43 -12.78 -12.94 -27.32
CA GLN A 43 -11.51 -13.67 -27.30
C GLN A 43 -11.71 -15.09 -27.85
N ASN A 44 -10.85 -15.51 -28.78
CA ASN A 44 -10.86 -16.85 -29.37
C ASN A 44 -9.43 -17.38 -29.45
N PRO A 45 -8.85 -17.85 -28.32
CA PRO A 45 -7.47 -18.34 -28.30
C PRO A 45 -7.34 -19.65 -29.07
N VAL A 46 -6.19 -19.86 -29.72
CA VAL A 46 -5.89 -21.13 -30.40
C VAL A 46 -5.44 -22.22 -29.42
N ALA A 47 -4.88 -21.81 -28.27
CA ALA A 47 -4.47 -22.70 -27.20
C ALA A 47 -4.49 -21.98 -25.84
N THR A 48 -4.53 -22.77 -24.78
CA THR A 48 -4.30 -22.34 -23.41
C THR A 48 -2.96 -22.87 -22.96
N LEU A 49 -2.11 -22.01 -22.41
CA LEU A 49 -0.82 -22.41 -21.88
C LEU A 49 -0.84 -22.31 -20.36
N PHE A 50 -0.54 -23.42 -19.70
CA PHE A 50 -0.27 -23.46 -18.27
C PHE A 50 1.23 -23.64 -18.03
N GLY A 51 1.88 -22.67 -17.40
CA GLY A 51 3.33 -22.72 -17.22
C GLY A 51 3.81 -22.11 -15.91
N CYS A 52 5.11 -22.24 -15.65
CA CYS A 52 5.74 -21.68 -14.46
C CYS A 52 5.82 -20.15 -14.54
N SER A 53 5.59 -19.40 -13.46
CA SER A 53 5.87 -17.96 -13.40
C SER A 53 7.37 -17.61 -13.39
N ASP A 54 8.23 -18.57 -13.04
CA ASP A 54 9.69 -18.42 -12.98
C ASP A 54 10.37 -18.60 -14.36
N SER A 55 9.64 -19.04 -15.39
CA SER A 55 10.18 -18.99 -16.74
C SER A 55 10.30 -17.53 -17.17
N ARG A 56 11.53 -17.04 -17.36
CA ARG A 56 11.85 -15.65 -17.78
C ARG A 56 11.42 -15.34 -19.23
N LEU A 57 10.36 -15.98 -19.70
CA LEU A 57 9.89 -16.00 -21.08
C LEU A 57 8.39 -15.67 -21.12
N ALA A 58 7.99 -14.90 -22.13
CA ALA A 58 6.58 -14.67 -22.46
C ALA A 58 6.13 -15.73 -23.46
N ALA A 59 5.00 -16.39 -23.18
CA ALA A 59 4.49 -17.52 -23.96
C ALA A 59 4.20 -17.14 -25.42
N GLU A 60 3.61 -15.97 -25.60
CA GLU A 60 3.25 -15.41 -26.90
C GLU A 60 4.49 -15.15 -27.76
N ILE A 61 5.60 -14.74 -27.13
CA ILE A 61 6.87 -14.48 -27.83
C ILE A 61 7.52 -15.79 -28.28
N ILE A 62 7.65 -16.77 -27.37
CA ILE A 62 8.34 -18.03 -27.68
C ILE A 62 7.58 -18.92 -28.67
N PHE A 63 6.28 -18.68 -28.86
CA PHE A 63 5.46 -19.34 -29.88
C PHE A 63 5.15 -18.42 -31.07
N ASP A 64 5.72 -17.22 -31.13
CA ASP A 64 5.48 -16.21 -32.16
C ASP A 64 3.98 -16.06 -32.51
N LEU A 65 3.19 -15.81 -31.46
CA LEU A 65 1.75 -15.57 -31.49
C LEU A 65 1.44 -14.14 -31.05
N GLY A 66 0.26 -13.64 -31.44
CA GLY A 66 -0.14 -12.26 -31.20
C GLY A 66 -1.16 -12.08 -30.09
N LEU A 67 -1.75 -10.89 -30.08
CA LEU A 67 -2.71 -10.50 -29.05
C LEU A 67 -3.94 -11.42 -29.08
N GLY A 68 -4.25 -12.00 -27.92
CA GLY A 68 -5.41 -12.86 -27.69
C GLY A 68 -5.36 -14.23 -28.36
N ASP A 69 -4.22 -14.62 -28.94
CA ASP A 69 -4.02 -15.92 -29.57
C ASP A 69 -3.80 -17.03 -28.53
N LEU A 70 -3.23 -16.69 -27.36
CA LEU A 70 -3.10 -17.59 -26.21
C LEU A 70 -3.96 -17.11 -25.03
N PHE A 71 -4.46 -18.08 -24.27
CA PHE A 71 -4.95 -17.85 -22.91
C PHE A 71 -3.90 -18.39 -21.95
N VAL A 72 -3.21 -17.52 -21.22
CA VAL A 72 -2.03 -17.89 -20.42
C VAL A 72 -2.37 -17.92 -18.93
N VAL A 73 -2.10 -19.06 -18.29
CA VAL A 73 -2.26 -19.29 -16.84
C VAL A 73 -0.88 -19.64 -16.27
N ARG A 74 -0.45 -18.99 -15.19
CA ARG A 74 0.88 -19.22 -14.60
C ARG A 74 0.88 -19.17 -13.08
N ASN A 75 1.67 -20.03 -12.46
CA ASN A 75 2.11 -19.94 -11.06
C ASN A 75 3.51 -20.54 -10.92
N ALA A 76 4.24 -20.26 -9.83
CA ALA A 76 5.57 -20.84 -9.65
C ALA A 76 5.48 -22.38 -9.55
N GLY A 77 6.29 -23.08 -10.31
CA GLY A 77 6.32 -24.55 -10.37
C GLY A 77 5.15 -25.20 -11.12
N GLN A 78 4.31 -24.46 -11.86
CA GLN A 78 3.20 -25.02 -12.64
C GLN A 78 2.35 -26.03 -11.84
N VAL A 79 2.00 -25.64 -10.61
CA VAL A 79 1.33 -26.49 -9.63
C VAL A 79 -0.18 -26.38 -9.76
N ILE A 80 -0.89 -27.52 -9.72
CA ILE A 80 -2.36 -27.52 -9.76
C ILE A 80 -2.93 -27.02 -8.43
N GLY A 81 -3.79 -26.01 -8.51
CA GLY A 81 -4.60 -25.50 -7.42
C GLY A 81 -5.99 -25.10 -7.93
N GLU A 82 -6.93 -24.84 -7.02
CA GLU A 82 -8.34 -24.60 -7.38
C GLU A 82 -8.52 -23.46 -8.40
N SER A 83 -7.81 -22.35 -8.23
CA SER A 83 -7.87 -21.20 -9.15
C SER A 83 -7.29 -21.52 -10.53
N ILE A 84 -6.27 -22.37 -10.60
CA ILE A 84 -5.67 -22.83 -11.86
C ILE A 84 -6.64 -23.72 -12.60
N VAL A 85 -7.23 -24.72 -11.92
CA VAL A 85 -8.24 -25.61 -12.52
C VAL A 85 -9.42 -24.80 -13.04
N ALA A 86 -9.97 -23.89 -12.24
CA ALA A 86 -11.08 -23.03 -12.65
C ALA A 86 -10.75 -22.20 -13.90
N SER A 87 -9.53 -21.66 -13.98
CA SER A 87 -9.08 -20.88 -15.14
C SER A 87 -8.94 -21.73 -16.41
N LEU A 88 -8.43 -22.96 -16.28
CA LEU A 88 -8.32 -23.91 -17.37
C LEU A 88 -9.70 -24.43 -17.82
N GLU A 89 -10.61 -24.67 -16.88
CA GLU A 89 -12.01 -25.01 -17.18
C GLU A 89 -12.73 -23.86 -17.89
N TYR A 90 -12.50 -22.61 -17.49
CA TYR A 90 -13.03 -21.44 -18.20
C TYR A 90 -12.54 -21.41 -19.65
N ALA A 91 -11.24 -21.63 -19.88
CA ALA A 91 -10.69 -21.64 -21.22
C ALA A 91 -11.33 -22.73 -22.11
N VAL A 92 -11.62 -23.91 -21.53
CA VAL A 92 -12.25 -25.01 -22.25
C VAL A 92 -13.77 -24.85 -22.43
N ALA A 93 -14.47 -24.40 -21.39
CA ALA A 93 -15.93 -24.35 -21.36
C ALA A 93 -16.50 -23.07 -21.97
N VAL A 94 -15.80 -21.93 -21.77
CA VAL A 94 -16.27 -20.60 -22.17
C VAL A 94 -15.58 -20.13 -23.46
N LEU A 95 -14.26 -20.26 -23.54
CA LEU A 95 -13.49 -19.85 -24.72
C LEU A 95 -13.37 -20.94 -25.79
N ASP A 96 -13.88 -22.15 -25.50
CA ASP A 96 -13.86 -23.33 -26.38
C ASP A 96 -12.48 -23.65 -26.95
N VAL A 97 -11.43 -23.46 -26.13
CA VAL A 97 -10.05 -23.66 -26.54
C VAL A 97 -9.81 -25.15 -26.85
N PRO A 98 -9.20 -25.48 -28.01
CA PRO A 98 -9.03 -26.87 -28.44
C PRO A 98 -7.81 -27.56 -27.79
N LEU A 99 -6.82 -26.81 -27.30
CA LEU A 99 -5.55 -27.36 -26.80
C LEU A 99 -5.15 -26.72 -25.47
N ILE A 100 -4.83 -27.54 -24.47
CA ILE A 100 -4.11 -27.12 -23.27
C ILE A 100 -2.66 -27.61 -23.39
N VAL A 101 -1.71 -26.70 -23.30
CA VAL A 101 -0.27 -26.97 -23.24
C VAL A 101 0.21 -26.74 -21.81
N VAL A 102 0.74 -27.78 -21.16
CA VAL A 102 1.44 -27.63 -19.89
C VAL A 102 2.94 -27.54 -20.18
N LEU A 103 3.57 -26.43 -19.82
CA LEU A 103 4.95 -26.12 -20.17
C LEU A 103 5.82 -25.96 -18.91
N ALA A 104 6.82 -26.83 -18.79
CA ALA A 104 7.90 -26.70 -17.80
C ALA A 104 9.13 -26.01 -18.42
N HIS A 105 10.10 -25.67 -17.57
CA HIS A 105 11.40 -25.16 -17.99
C HIS A 105 12.49 -25.67 -17.06
N ASP A 106 13.72 -25.68 -17.57
CA ASP A 106 14.90 -26.07 -16.81
C ASP A 106 15.27 -25.02 -15.76
N SER A 107 16.05 -25.44 -14.75
CA SER A 107 16.52 -24.57 -13.66
C SER A 107 15.40 -23.81 -12.94
N CYS A 108 14.25 -24.45 -12.73
CA CYS A 108 13.10 -23.85 -12.04
C CYS A 108 13.35 -23.69 -10.54
N GLY A 109 13.25 -22.45 -10.05
CA GLY A 109 13.45 -22.12 -8.63
C GLY A 109 12.45 -22.80 -7.70
N ALA A 110 11.20 -23.02 -8.15
CA ALA A 110 10.20 -23.76 -7.38
C ALA A 110 10.54 -25.25 -7.25
N VAL A 111 11.09 -25.86 -8.31
CA VAL A 111 11.59 -27.23 -8.28
C VAL A 111 12.79 -27.33 -7.35
N ARG A 112 13.72 -26.38 -7.43
CA ARG A 112 14.89 -26.33 -6.54
C ARG A 112 14.47 -26.19 -5.08
N ALA A 113 13.55 -25.27 -4.78
CA ALA A 113 13.03 -25.08 -3.43
C ALA A 113 12.33 -26.34 -2.89
N ALA A 114 11.62 -27.09 -3.75
CA ALA A 114 10.99 -28.34 -3.35
C ALA A 114 12.02 -29.43 -3.05
N ILE A 115 13.09 -29.52 -3.84
CA ILE A 115 14.23 -30.42 -3.61
C ILE A 115 14.90 -30.09 -2.28
N ASP A 116 15.28 -28.83 -2.08
CA ASP A 116 15.94 -28.36 -0.85
C ASP A 116 15.05 -28.58 0.38
N GLY A 117 13.73 -28.37 0.24
CA GLY A 117 12.74 -28.62 1.27
C GLY A 117 12.52 -30.09 1.65
N THR A 118 13.15 -31.04 0.95
CA THR A 118 13.17 -32.47 1.35
C THR A 118 14.34 -32.85 2.26
N ALA A 119 15.32 -31.96 2.46
CA ALA A 119 16.44 -32.22 3.35
C ALA A 119 15.98 -32.34 4.82
N ILE A 120 16.61 -33.25 5.57
CA ILE A 120 16.29 -33.49 6.99
C ILE A 120 16.49 -32.21 7.83
N ASP A 121 17.46 -31.39 7.45
CA ASP A 121 17.83 -30.14 8.13
C ASP A 121 17.36 -28.87 7.38
N ALA A 122 16.37 -28.99 6.48
CA ALA A 122 15.88 -27.85 5.72
C ALA A 122 15.30 -26.77 6.63
N ALA A 123 15.75 -25.52 6.46
CA ALA A 123 15.13 -24.38 7.13
C ALA A 123 13.66 -24.27 6.71
N PRO A 124 12.73 -23.98 7.65
CA PRO A 124 11.32 -23.89 7.32
C PRO A 124 11.06 -22.73 6.36
N LEU A 125 10.44 -23.03 5.23
CA LEU A 125 9.97 -22.02 4.29
C LEU A 125 8.70 -21.33 4.81
N PRO A 126 8.46 -20.05 4.47
CA PRO A 126 7.21 -19.38 4.79
C PRO A 126 5.98 -20.21 4.38
N PRO A 127 4.90 -20.25 5.19
CA PRO A 127 3.79 -21.20 5.00
C PRO A 127 3.14 -21.16 3.62
N HIS A 128 3.04 -19.99 2.99
CA HIS A 128 2.49 -19.84 1.64
C HIS A 128 3.41 -20.39 0.55
N ILE A 129 4.73 -20.23 0.71
CA ILE A 129 5.73 -20.77 -0.20
C ILE A 129 5.73 -22.30 -0.10
N TRP A 130 5.68 -22.84 1.13
CA TRP A 130 5.56 -24.28 1.33
C TRP A 130 4.30 -24.85 0.69
N LYS A 131 3.13 -24.22 0.91
CA LYS A 131 1.86 -24.64 0.27
C LYS A 131 1.95 -24.66 -1.26
N LEU A 132 2.70 -23.73 -1.85
CA LEU A 132 2.88 -23.67 -3.30
C LEU A 132 3.77 -24.82 -3.83
N ILE A 133 4.88 -25.13 -3.15
CA ILE A 133 5.86 -26.10 -3.66
C ILE A 133 5.64 -27.54 -3.15
N ALA A 134 4.87 -27.73 -2.08
CA ALA A 134 4.60 -29.05 -1.50
C ALA A 134 4.09 -30.08 -2.53
N PRO A 135 3.26 -29.71 -3.52
CA PRO A 135 2.85 -30.65 -4.58
C PRO A 135 3.98 -31.13 -5.51
N ILE A 136 5.15 -30.48 -5.51
CA ILE A 136 6.33 -30.87 -6.29
C ILE A 136 7.14 -31.96 -5.56
N VAL A 137 7.07 -32.00 -4.22
CA VAL A 137 7.85 -32.92 -3.36
C VAL A 137 7.70 -34.41 -3.75
N PRO A 138 6.51 -34.93 -4.12
CA PRO A 138 6.39 -36.31 -4.60
C PRO A 138 7.29 -36.64 -5.80
N ALA A 139 7.48 -35.68 -6.73
CA ALA A 139 8.39 -35.87 -7.86
C ALA A 139 9.85 -35.95 -7.40
N ALA A 140 10.27 -35.07 -6.49
CA ALA A 140 11.62 -35.08 -5.92
C ALA A 140 11.94 -36.40 -5.21
N ARG A 141 11.00 -36.91 -4.39
CA ARG A 141 11.16 -38.19 -3.70
C ARG A 141 11.24 -39.37 -4.66
N LYS A 142 10.43 -39.37 -5.71
CA LYS A 142 10.45 -40.45 -6.71
C LYS A 142 11.79 -40.51 -7.44
N VAL A 143 12.29 -39.37 -7.91
CA VAL A 143 13.59 -39.28 -8.60
C VAL A 143 14.73 -39.70 -7.69
N LEU A 144 14.71 -39.30 -6.41
CA LEU A 144 15.71 -39.72 -5.42
C LEU A 144 15.76 -41.25 -5.27
N VAL A 145 14.60 -41.91 -5.16
CA VAL A 145 14.49 -43.37 -5.01
C VAL A 145 14.92 -44.11 -6.30
N GLU A 146 14.47 -43.64 -7.47
CA GLU A 146 14.77 -44.29 -8.75
C GLU A 146 16.25 -44.18 -9.16
N ASN A 147 16.95 -43.14 -8.70
CA ASN A 147 18.37 -42.92 -8.98
C ASN A 147 19.32 -43.50 -7.91
N GLY A 148 18.79 -44.18 -6.88
CA GLY A 148 19.60 -44.78 -5.80
C GLY A 148 20.35 -43.76 -4.93
N GLY A 149 19.95 -42.48 -4.97
CA GLY A 149 20.54 -41.41 -4.17
C GLY A 149 20.13 -41.51 -2.70
N THR A 150 20.99 -41.03 -1.81
CA THR A 150 20.70 -41.02 -0.35
C THR A 150 20.58 -39.60 0.20
N THR A 151 20.95 -38.59 -0.58
CA THR A 151 20.97 -37.19 -0.16
C THR A 151 20.33 -36.29 -1.21
N VAL A 152 19.92 -35.08 -0.80
CA VAL A 152 19.34 -34.05 -1.69
C VAL A 152 20.34 -33.58 -2.75
N ALA A 153 21.65 -33.71 -2.49
CA ALA A 153 22.71 -33.40 -3.46
C ALA A 153 22.69 -34.34 -4.68
N ASP A 154 22.11 -35.53 -4.54
CA ASP A 154 22.03 -36.54 -5.60
C ASP A 154 20.81 -36.34 -6.53
N ILE A 155 19.95 -35.36 -6.24
CA ILE A 155 18.70 -35.15 -6.97
C ILE A 155 18.94 -34.27 -8.19
N ASP A 156 18.82 -34.87 -9.38
CA ASP A 156 18.80 -34.14 -10.65
C ASP A 156 17.51 -33.30 -10.77
N SER A 157 17.67 -31.98 -10.70
CA SER A 157 16.56 -31.04 -10.78
C SER A 157 15.80 -31.08 -12.10
N GLU A 158 16.46 -31.47 -13.21
CA GLU A 158 15.82 -31.59 -14.51
C GLU A 158 14.87 -32.80 -14.53
N LEU A 159 15.34 -33.95 -14.02
CA LEU A 159 14.51 -35.15 -13.88
C LEU A 159 13.31 -34.90 -12.96
N VAL A 160 13.49 -34.14 -11.87
CA VAL A 160 12.38 -33.72 -11.01
C VAL A 160 11.41 -32.82 -11.76
N GLY A 161 11.89 -31.87 -12.55
CA GLY A 161 11.05 -31.02 -13.39
C GLY A 161 10.21 -31.81 -14.40
N GLN A 162 10.83 -32.81 -15.05
CA GLN A 162 10.13 -33.70 -15.99
C GLN A 162 9.08 -34.57 -15.30
N GLU A 163 9.40 -35.14 -14.14
CA GLU A 163 8.45 -35.96 -13.39
C GLU A 163 7.31 -35.12 -12.82
N HIS A 164 7.62 -33.92 -12.31
CA HIS A 164 6.62 -32.98 -11.85
C HIS A 164 5.69 -32.54 -12.98
N LEU A 165 6.19 -32.28 -14.19
CA LEU A 165 5.35 -32.00 -15.35
C LEU A 165 4.33 -33.13 -15.62
N ARG A 166 4.75 -34.39 -15.50
CA ARG A 166 3.85 -35.54 -15.65
C ARG A 166 2.81 -35.59 -14.53
N ASN A 167 3.21 -35.27 -13.30
CA ASN A 167 2.30 -35.18 -12.15
C ASN A 167 1.27 -34.07 -12.35
N THR A 168 1.69 -32.86 -12.72
CA THR A 168 0.79 -31.74 -13.04
C THR A 168 -0.28 -32.11 -14.07
N VAL A 169 0.10 -32.80 -15.16
CA VAL A 169 -0.85 -33.26 -16.17
C VAL A 169 -1.82 -34.30 -15.60
N ARG A 170 -1.33 -35.23 -14.78
CA ARG A 170 -2.16 -36.26 -14.12
C ARG A 170 -3.16 -35.61 -13.18
N ASP A 171 -2.69 -34.70 -12.33
CA ASP A 171 -3.48 -34.00 -11.32
C ASP A 171 -4.57 -33.16 -12.00
N LEU A 172 -4.24 -32.41 -13.06
CA LEU A 172 -5.22 -31.66 -13.84
C LEU A 172 -6.36 -32.56 -14.35
N LEU A 173 -6.01 -33.73 -14.89
CA LEU A 173 -6.99 -34.69 -15.41
C LEU A 173 -7.82 -35.37 -14.32
N GLN A 174 -7.30 -35.45 -13.09
CA GLN A 174 -8.03 -35.98 -11.93
C GLN A 174 -8.93 -34.91 -11.30
N SER A 175 -8.48 -33.66 -11.28
CA SER A 175 -9.20 -32.55 -10.65
C SER A 175 -10.34 -31.99 -11.50
N SER A 176 -10.36 -32.23 -12.83
CA SER A 176 -11.42 -31.73 -13.71
C SER A 176 -12.05 -32.84 -14.57
N GLU A 177 -13.31 -33.17 -14.27
CA GLU A 177 -14.14 -34.03 -15.11
C GLU A 177 -14.41 -33.42 -16.50
N LEU A 178 -14.50 -32.08 -16.57
CA LEU A 178 -14.73 -31.36 -17.82
C LEU A 178 -13.54 -31.57 -18.79
N ILE A 179 -12.32 -31.32 -18.31
CA ILE A 179 -11.10 -31.43 -19.12
C ILE A 179 -10.82 -32.90 -19.46
N SER A 180 -10.90 -33.80 -18.47
CA SER A 180 -10.68 -35.23 -18.70
C SER A 180 -11.75 -35.87 -19.59
N GLY A 181 -13.01 -35.44 -19.48
CA GLY A 181 -14.13 -35.86 -20.31
C GLY A 181 -13.98 -35.45 -21.77
N ARG A 182 -13.48 -34.24 -22.05
CA ARG A 182 -13.18 -33.79 -23.43
C ARG A 182 -12.02 -34.57 -24.06
N ARG A 183 -11.01 -34.96 -23.28
CA ARG A 183 -9.91 -35.83 -23.76
C ARG A 183 -10.41 -37.20 -24.25
N ARG A 184 -11.41 -37.79 -23.58
CA ARG A 184 -11.93 -39.13 -23.89
C ARG A 184 -12.86 -39.18 -25.11
N ARG A 185 -13.49 -38.08 -25.51
CA ARG A 185 -14.57 -38.06 -26.53
C ARG A 185 -14.13 -37.72 -27.96
N GLY A 186 -12.90 -37.23 -28.17
CA GLY A 186 -12.43 -36.80 -29.50
C GLY A 186 -13.23 -35.60 -30.08
N PRO A 187 -12.87 -35.05 -31.25
CA PRO A 187 -13.37 -33.76 -31.74
C PRO A 187 -14.84 -33.74 -32.20
N ALA A 188 -15.59 -34.84 -32.08
CA ALA A 188 -16.92 -34.95 -32.66
C ALA A 188 -18.03 -34.84 -31.60
N GLY A 189 -18.57 -33.63 -31.46
CA GLY A 189 -20.00 -33.41 -31.26
C GLY A 189 -20.47 -33.17 -29.83
N HIS A 190 -20.70 -31.89 -29.48
CA HIS A 190 -21.84 -31.52 -28.64
C HIS A 190 -22.45 -30.18 -29.05
N ARG A 191 -23.77 -30.22 -29.27
CA ARG A 191 -24.63 -29.06 -29.53
C ARG A 191 -24.55 -28.10 -28.33
N ARG A 192 -24.51 -26.79 -28.61
CA ARG A 192 -24.66 -25.70 -27.61
C ARG A 192 -25.84 -26.00 -26.68
N ARG A 193 -25.56 -26.37 -25.42
CA ARG A 193 -26.54 -26.20 -24.33
C ARG A 193 -26.44 -24.75 -23.88
N GLN A 194 -27.41 -23.94 -24.28
CA GLN A 194 -27.64 -22.64 -23.64
C GLN A 194 -27.94 -22.89 -22.16
N LEU A 195 -27.19 -22.22 -21.28
CA LEU A 195 -27.60 -22.04 -19.88
C LEU A 195 -28.99 -21.36 -19.89
N PRO A 196 -29.98 -21.83 -19.12
CA PRO A 196 -31.30 -21.23 -19.10
C PRO A 196 -31.22 -19.81 -18.51
N PRO A 197 -32.03 -18.85 -19.01
CA PRO A 197 -32.01 -17.49 -18.51
C PRO A 197 -32.57 -17.45 -17.08
N VAL A 198 -31.95 -16.61 -16.24
CA VAL A 198 -32.36 -16.34 -14.85
C VAL A 198 -33.80 -15.82 -14.84
N ARG A 199 -34.75 -16.65 -14.40
CA ARG A 199 -36.14 -16.24 -14.18
C ARG A 199 -36.28 -15.57 -12.81
N ARG A 200 -36.78 -14.33 -12.81
CA ARG A 200 -37.28 -13.63 -11.62
C ARG A 200 -38.36 -14.48 -10.93
N HIS A 201 -38.09 -14.94 -9.72
CA HIS A 201 -39.07 -15.69 -8.92
C HIS A 201 -40.00 -14.73 -8.14
N ARG A 202 -41.29 -14.76 -8.51
CA ARG A 202 -42.41 -14.48 -7.60
C ARG A 202 -42.64 -15.72 -6.71
N ARG A 203 -42.84 -15.50 -5.40
CA ARG A 203 -43.44 -16.48 -4.43
C ARG A 203 -44.82 -16.97 -4.96
N PRO A 204 -45.36 -18.18 -4.65
CA PRO A 204 -45.66 -18.62 -3.27
C PRO A 204 -45.86 -20.15 -2.94
N ARG A 205 -46.02 -20.40 -1.61
CA ARG A 205 -46.89 -21.38 -0.86
C ARG A 205 -46.59 -22.91 -0.74
N HIS A 206 -46.56 -23.32 0.55
CA HIS A 206 -46.80 -24.59 1.28
C HIS A 206 -47.20 -25.90 0.55
N HIS A 207 -46.55 -27.03 0.91
CA HIS A 207 -47.00 -28.06 1.88
C HIS A 207 -46.12 -29.34 1.83
N GLY A 208 -46.02 -30.06 2.96
CA GLY A 208 -45.79 -31.53 2.96
C GLY A 208 -44.45 -32.06 3.51
N ARG A 209 -44.49 -32.60 4.73
CA ARG A 209 -43.49 -33.46 5.43
C ARG A 209 -43.38 -34.87 4.76
N PRO A 210 -42.37 -35.75 5.03
CA PRO A 210 -42.05 -36.26 6.37
C PRO A 210 -40.56 -36.53 6.73
N ARG A 211 -40.37 -36.75 8.03
CA ARG A 211 -39.13 -37.04 8.79
C ARG A 211 -38.63 -38.47 8.57
N HIS A 212 -37.33 -38.75 8.76
CA HIS A 212 -36.82 -39.82 9.64
C HIS A 212 -35.31 -39.73 9.90
N HIS A 213 -34.94 -40.28 11.06
CA HIS A 213 -33.69 -40.21 11.84
C HIS A 213 -32.41 -40.83 11.23
N ARG A 214 -31.24 -40.35 11.68
CA ARG A 214 -30.03 -41.17 11.90
C ARG A 214 -29.29 -40.80 13.21
N PRO A 215 -28.65 -41.77 13.91
CA PRO A 215 -28.16 -41.64 15.30
C PRO A 215 -26.65 -41.29 15.41
N PRO A 216 -26.12 -41.01 16.62
CA PRO A 216 -24.74 -40.55 16.84
C PRO A 216 -23.74 -41.70 17.07
N ILE A 217 -22.46 -41.46 16.75
CA ILE A 217 -21.35 -42.37 17.05
C ILE A 217 -20.47 -41.73 18.13
N ALA A 218 -20.23 -42.49 19.20
CA ALA A 218 -19.40 -42.16 20.36
C ALA A 218 -17.92 -42.58 20.16
N PRO A 219 -16.97 -42.09 20.99
CA PRO A 219 -15.53 -42.24 20.78
C PRO A 219 -14.95 -43.49 21.47
N HIS A 220 -13.87 -44.03 20.91
CA HIS A 220 -13.05 -45.06 21.57
C HIS A 220 -11.63 -44.56 21.83
N THR A 221 -11.27 -44.68 23.09
CA THR A 221 -9.96 -44.57 23.75
C THR A 221 -9.12 -45.83 23.53
N HIS A 222 -7.79 -45.74 23.62
CA HIS A 222 -6.88 -46.72 24.26
C HIS A 222 -5.38 -46.26 24.23
N PRO A 223 -4.47 -46.86 25.03
CA PRO A 223 -3.60 -46.13 25.99
C PRO A 223 -2.09 -46.45 25.89
N GLY A 224 -1.28 -45.84 26.77
CA GLY A 224 -0.14 -46.53 27.42
C GLY A 224 1.30 -46.10 27.08
N GLU A 225 1.94 -45.46 28.07
CA GLU A 225 3.32 -45.57 28.58
C GLU A 225 4.27 -46.66 27.95
N ARG A 226 5.61 -46.57 27.82
CA ARG A 226 6.68 -46.01 28.68
C ARG A 226 8.09 -46.18 27.98
N PRO A 227 9.27 -45.96 28.62
CA PRO A 227 10.29 -44.94 28.27
C PRO A 227 11.59 -45.49 27.65
N ARG A 228 12.52 -44.60 27.23
CA ARG A 228 13.97 -44.88 27.25
C ARG A 228 14.82 -43.62 27.34
N ASN A 229 15.99 -43.82 27.93
CA ASN A 229 16.79 -42.90 28.72
C ASN A 229 18.11 -42.55 28.00
N GLN A 230 18.69 -41.41 28.37
CA GLN A 230 20.12 -41.04 28.37
C GLN A 230 20.85 -40.68 27.07
N GLY A 231 21.47 -39.49 27.13
CA GLY A 231 22.56 -39.04 26.28
C GLY A 231 22.80 -37.54 26.46
N GLY A 232 23.41 -37.15 27.59
CA GLY A 232 23.67 -35.76 27.93
C GLY A 232 24.83 -35.13 27.15
N PHE A 233 24.74 -33.82 26.96
CA PHE A 233 25.88 -32.89 26.93
C PHE A 233 25.40 -31.56 27.48
N GLY A 234 25.99 -31.13 28.59
CA GLY A 234 25.75 -29.82 29.19
C GLY A 234 26.74 -28.79 28.67
N MET A 235 26.28 -27.55 28.48
CA MET A 235 27.10 -26.37 28.75
C MET A 235 26.24 -25.11 28.92
N THR A 236 26.16 -24.68 30.18
CA THR A 236 26.11 -23.29 30.67
C THR A 236 25.03 -22.35 30.16
N ASP A 237 23.90 -22.39 30.86
CA ASP A 237 22.92 -21.32 30.92
C ASP A 237 23.35 -20.30 32.00
N THR A 238 23.61 -19.06 31.60
CA THR A 238 23.84 -17.92 32.51
C THR A 238 22.97 -16.75 32.10
N HIS A 239 21.67 -16.87 32.35
CA HIS A 239 20.84 -15.70 32.64
C HIS A 239 19.85 -16.03 33.77
N GLN A 240 20.31 -15.85 35.01
CA GLN A 240 19.41 -15.53 36.11
C GLN A 240 18.70 -14.21 35.80
N ARG A 241 17.44 -14.30 35.40
CA ARG A 241 16.44 -13.24 35.66
C ARG A 241 15.56 -13.72 36.81
N SER A 242 15.82 -13.18 38.00
CA SER A 242 14.79 -12.99 39.02
C SER A 242 13.82 -11.91 38.52
N GLY A 243 12.54 -12.22 38.39
CA GLY A 243 11.49 -11.24 38.12
C GLY A 243 10.12 -11.90 38.26
N ASP A 244 9.35 -11.43 39.25
CA ASP A 244 7.99 -11.82 39.65
C ASP A 244 7.24 -12.80 38.74
N GLU A 245 6.81 -13.94 39.30
CA GLU A 245 5.70 -14.69 38.73
C GLU A 245 4.49 -13.75 38.67
N ALA A 246 4.13 -13.29 37.47
CA ALA A 246 2.97 -12.44 37.26
C ALA A 246 1.74 -13.08 37.92
N GLN A 247 1.17 -12.42 38.92
CA GLN A 247 -0.06 -12.89 39.55
C GLN A 247 -1.24 -12.61 38.62
N TYR A 248 -2.17 -13.55 38.53
CA TYR A 248 -3.33 -13.46 37.65
C TYR A 248 -4.62 -13.53 38.46
N ARG A 249 -5.63 -12.76 38.04
CA ARG A 249 -7.02 -12.93 38.45
C ARG A 249 -7.80 -13.70 37.39
N ILE A 250 -8.88 -14.35 37.80
CA ILE A 250 -9.76 -15.11 36.93
C ILE A 250 -10.92 -14.21 36.51
N GLU A 251 -11.04 -13.97 35.21
CA GLU A 251 -12.17 -13.27 34.60
C GLU A 251 -12.97 -14.23 33.72
N HIS A 252 -14.19 -13.86 33.36
CA HIS A 252 -15.03 -14.63 32.45
C HIS A 252 -15.73 -13.76 31.42
N ASP A 253 -15.94 -14.32 30.24
CA ASP A 253 -16.84 -13.78 29.22
C ASP A 253 -17.76 -14.91 28.70
N THR A 254 -18.52 -14.63 27.64
CA THR A 254 -19.44 -15.61 27.04
C THR A 254 -18.73 -16.82 26.43
N MET A 255 -17.40 -16.78 26.26
CA MET A 255 -16.56 -17.88 25.77
C MET A 255 -15.85 -18.64 26.90
N GLY A 256 -16.06 -18.26 28.17
CA GLY A 256 -15.53 -18.95 29.35
C GLY A 256 -14.46 -18.16 30.10
N VAL A 257 -13.59 -18.87 30.81
CA VAL A 257 -12.63 -18.32 31.77
C VAL A 257 -11.31 -17.89 31.10
N VAL A 258 -10.73 -16.78 31.55
CA VAL A 258 -9.43 -16.23 31.10
C VAL A 258 -8.60 -15.76 32.30
N ARG A 259 -7.28 -15.93 32.25
CA ARG A 259 -6.33 -15.44 33.28
C ARG A 259 -5.84 -14.05 32.90
N VAL A 260 -6.22 -13.03 33.67
CA VAL A 260 -5.84 -11.63 33.43
C VAL A 260 -4.81 -11.20 34.47
N PRO A 261 -3.74 -10.46 34.11
CA PRO A 261 -2.79 -9.94 35.10
C PRO A 261 -3.50 -9.17 36.23
N VAL A 262 -3.09 -9.39 37.48
CA VAL A 262 -3.81 -8.87 38.65
C VAL A 262 -3.92 -7.35 38.65
N ASN A 263 -2.91 -6.66 38.12
CA ASN A 263 -2.84 -5.20 38.08
C ASN A 263 -3.46 -4.58 36.81
N ALA A 264 -3.78 -5.37 35.79
CA ALA A 264 -4.38 -4.86 34.56
C ALA A 264 -5.79 -4.32 34.83
N LEU A 265 -6.11 -3.15 34.27
CA LEU A 265 -7.44 -2.55 34.35
C LEU A 265 -8.43 -3.19 33.37
N TYR A 266 -7.92 -3.80 32.29
CA TYR A 266 -8.72 -4.50 31.29
C TYR A 266 -9.17 -5.90 31.76
N GLY A 267 -10.11 -6.52 31.05
CA GLY A 267 -10.77 -7.77 31.43
C GLY A 267 -10.54 -8.93 30.46
N ALA A 268 -11.50 -9.87 30.44
CA ALA A 268 -11.38 -11.12 29.69
C ALA A 268 -11.27 -10.91 28.18
N GLN A 269 -12.04 -10.00 27.58
CA GLN A 269 -12.06 -9.83 26.13
C GLN A 269 -10.78 -9.21 25.61
N THR A 270 -10.20 -8.25 26.37
CA THR A 270 -8.89 -7.68 26.05
C THR A 270 -7.80 -8.74 26.15
N GLN A 271 -7.78 -9.52 27.23
CA GLN A 271 -6.77 -10.56 27.42
C GLN A 271 -6.83 -11.62 26.30
N ARG A 272 -8.03 -12.03 25.87
CA ARG A 272 -8.18 -12.88 24.68
C ARG A 272 -7.63 -12.23 23.43
N ALA A 273 -7.88 -10.94 23.21
CA ALA A 273 -7.38 -10.23 22.05
C ALA A 273 -5.84 -10.15 22.03
N VAL A 274 -5.22 -9.94 23.19
CA VAL A 274 -3.75 -9.99 23.36
C VAL A 274 -3.20 -11.36 22.96
N GLU A 275 -3.85 -12.44 23.40
CA GLU A 275 -3.43 -13.82 23.09
C GLU A 275 -3.69 -14.20 21.62
N ASN A 276 -4.78 -13.71 21.03
CA ASN A 276 -5.21 -14.05 19.67
C ASN A 276 -4.43 -13.29 18.58
N PHE A 277 -3.99 -12.06 18.85
CA PHE A 277 -3.45 -11.16 17.83
C PHE A 277 -2.01 -10.67 18.09
N PRO A 278 -1.03 -11.50 18.49
CA PRO A 278 0.36 -11.06 18.69
C PRO A 278 1.11 -10.93 17.34
N ILE A 279 0.70 -9.96 16.51
CA ILE A 279 1.14 -9.88 15.10
C ILE A 279 2.29 -8.87 14.91
N SER A 280 2.08 -7.61 15.30
CA SER A 280 3.06 -6.53 15.08
C SER A 280 3.79 -6.09 16.35
N GLY A 281 3.19 -6.37 17.51
CA GLY A 281 3.65 -5.86 18.81
C GLY A 281 3.38 -4.37 19.01
N LYS A 282 2.55 -3.74 18.16
CA LYS A 282 2.16 -2.33 18.27
C LYS A 282 0.64 -2.23 18.45
N GLY A 283 0.22 -1.45 19.44
CA GLY A 283 -1.18 -1.14 19.70
C GLY A 283 -1.65 0.13 18.99
N LEU A 284 -2.75 0.69 19.47
CA LEU A 284 -3.28 1.97 18.99
C LEU A 284 -2.37 3.13 19.38
N GLU A 285 -2.35 4.20 18.57
CA GLU A 285 -1.69 5.46 18.96
C GLU A 285 -2.47 6.13 20.12
N SER A 286 -1.75 6.82 21.01
CA SER A 286 -2.34 7.47 22.20
C SER A 286 -3.45 8.46 21.86
N THR A 287 -3.35 9.16 20.72
CA THR A 287 -4.39 10.07 20.22
C THR A 287 -5.69 9.34 19.88
N GLN A 288 -5.61 8.10 19.36
CA GLN A 288 -6.79 7.28 19.10
C GLN A 288 -7.39 6.72 20.40
N ILE A 289 -6.56 6.35 21.38
CA ILE A 289 -7.02 5.93 22.71
C ILE A 289 -7.79 7.09 23.38
N ALA A 290 -7.23 8.31 23.33
CA ALA A 290 -7.89 9.49 23.85
C ALA A 290 -9.21 9.80 23.11
N ALA A 291 -9.26 9.65 21.79
CA ALA A 291 -10.48 9.81 21.02
C ALA A 291 -11.57 8.79 21.42
N LEU A 292 -11.21 7.52 21.61
CA LEU A 292 -12.14 6.50 22.12
C LEU A 292 -12.68 6.88 23.51
N ALA A 293 -11.82 7.33 24.41
CA ALA A 293 -12.24 7.73 25.76
C ALA A 293 -13.21 8.92 25.73
N ARG A 294 -12.94 9.95 24.92
CA ARG A 294 -13.85 11.10 24.73
C ARG A 294 -15.21 10.68 24.19
N ILE A 295 -15.25 9.72 23.25
CA ILE A 295 -16.53 9.16 22.77
C ILE A 295 -17.30 8.49 23.90
N LYS A 296 -16.62 7.70 24.76
CA LYS A 296 -17.28 7.04 25.91
C LYS A 296 -17.80 8.05 26.93
N LYS A 297 -17.05 9.11 27.21
CA LYS A 297 -17.51 10.23 28.05
C LYS A 297 -18.77 10.86 27.48
N ALA A 298 -18.73 11.29 26.22
CA ALA A 298 -19.85 11.97 25.58
C ALA A 298 -21.09 11.05 25.47
N ALA A 299 -20.90 9.76 25.20
CA ALA A 299 -21.96 8.75 25.20
C ALA A 299 -22.61 8.57 26.59
N ALA A 300 -21.82 8.48 27.66
CA ALA A 300 -22.34 8.38 29.02
C ALA A 300 -23.18 9.61 29.41
N LEU A 301 -22.68 10.81 29.12
CA LEU A 301 -23.38 12.07 29.39
C LEU A 301 -24.67 12.23 28.55
N ALA A 302 -24.65 11.82 27.29
CA ALA A 302 -25.85 11.81 26.45
C ALA A 302 -26.89 10.81 26.98
N ASN A 303 -26.48 9.60 27.36
CA ASN A 303 -27.38 8.60 27.93
C ASN A 303 -27.96 9.03 29.29
N LYS A 304 -27.21 9.78 30.10
CA LYS A 304 -27.72 10.40 31.33
C LYS A 304 -28.86 11.37 31.03
N GLU A 305 -28.67 12.26 30.06
CA GLU A 305 -29.68 13.26 29.69
C GLU A 305 -30.92 12.63 29.05
N LEU A 306 -30.73 11.56 28.27
CA LEU A 306 -31.80 10.81 27.62
C LEU A 306 -32.45 9.76 28.54
N GLY A 307 -32.03 9.67 29.80
CA GLY A 307 -32.60 8.76 30.80
C GLY A 307 -32.32 7.26 30.55
N THR A 308 -31.34 6.94 29.71
CA THR A 308 -30.93 5.56 29.39
C THR A 308 -29.95 5.00 30.42
N LEU A 309 -29.17 5.87 31.08
CA LEU A 309 -28.19 5.49 32.09
C LEU A 309 -28.43 6.26 33.39
N ASP A 310 -28.23 5.60 34.53
CA ASP A 310 -28.24 6.25 35.84
C ASP A 310 -27.19 7.38 35.91
N GLY A 311 -27.57 8.48 36.55
CA GLY A 311 -26.74 9.69 36.58
C GLY A 311 -25.39 9.49 37.28
N ALA A 312 -25.35 8.71 38.37
CA ALA A 312 -24.10 8.48 39.10
C ALA A 312 -23.16 7.53 38.33
N ILE A 313 -23.73 6.53 37.64
CA ILE A 313 -22.94 5.65 36.75
C ILE A 313 -22.37 6.46 35.59
N ALA A 314 -23.18 7.31 34.95
CA ALA A 314 -22.72 8.16 33.85
C ALA A 314 -21.59 9.11 34.26
N ASP A 315 -21.71 9.76 35.43
CA ASP A 315 -20.70 10.68 35.95
C ASP A 315 -19.38 9.94 36.28
N ALA A 316 -19.46 8.74 36.84
CA ALA A 316 -18.27 7.92 37.13
C ALA A 316 -17.55 7.47 35.83
N ILE A 317 -18.30 7.11 34.79
CA ILE A 317 -17.73 6.77 33.47
C ILE A 317 -17.08 8.00 32.84
N ALA A 318 -17.73 9.17 32.90
CA ALA A 318 -17.18 10.41 32.37
C ALA A 318 -15.85 10.77 33.05
N GLN A 319 -15.78 10.67 34.39
CA GLN A 319 -14.56 10.93 35.15
C GLN A 319 -13.45 9.91 34.84
N ALA A 320 -13.79 8.62 34.67
CA ALA A 320 -12.82 7.62 34.25
C ALA A 320 -12.28 7.90 32.83
N ALA A 321 -13.16 8.30 31.92
CA ALA A 321 -12.79 8.64 30.55
C ALA A 321 -11.88 9.86 30.48
N ASP A 322 -12.07 10.87 31.34
CA ASP A 322 -11.15 12.02 31.45
C ASP A 322 -9.73 11.58 31.82
N GLN A 323 -9.58 10.62 32.74
CA GLN A 323 -8.25 10.10 33.12
C GLN A 323 -7.56 9.40 31.95
N VAL A 324 -8.30 8.59 31.19
CA VAL A 324 -7.77 7.89 30.02
C VAL A 324 -7.45 8.88 28.90
N ALA A 325 -8.33 9.84 28.62
CA ALA A 325 -8.11 10.86 27.59
C ALA A 325 -6.92 11.78 27.89
N ALA A 326 -6.52 11.91 29.16
CA ALA A 326 -5.32 12.62 29.60
C ALA A 326 -4.02 11.79 29.46
N GLY A 327 -4.10 10.53 29.00
CA GLY A 327 -2.94 9.66 28.77
C GLY A 327 -2.43 8.93 30.02
N ALA A 328 -3.15 8.97 31.15
CA ALA A 328 -2.69 8.37 32.40
C ALA A 328 -2.64 6.82 32.38
N HIS A 329 -3.34 6.20 31.41
CA HIS A 329 -3.58 4.76 31.36
C HIS A 329 -3.24 4.14 29.99
N ASP A 330 -2.40 4.79 29.16
CA ASP A 330 -2.06 4.29 27.81
C ASP A 330 -1.51 2.85 27.81
N GLY A 331 -0.82 2.45 28.88
CA GLY A 331 -0.30 1.08 29.05
C GLY A 331 -1.38 0.00 29.22
N GLU A 332 -2.63 0.37 29.45
CA GLU A 332 -3.76 -0.55 29.62
C GLU A 332 -4.47 -0.90 28.30
N PHE A 333 -3.87 -0.52 27.17
CA PHE A 333 -4.37 -0.78 25.82
C PHE A 333 -3.43 -1.67 24.99
N PRO A 334 -3.17 -2.93 25.42
CA PRO A 334 -2.16 -3.80 24.81
C PRO A 334 -2.59 -4.46 23.49
N VAL A 335 -3.83 -4.25 23.02
CA VAL A 335 -4.37 -4.91 21.83
C VAL A 335 -3.64 -4.43 20.58
N ASP A 336 -3.13 -5.38 19.78
CA ASP A 336 -2.41 -5.11 18.54
C ASP A 336 -3.29 -4.39 17.50
N THR A 337 -2.68 -3.56 16.65
CA THR A 337 -3.35 -2.98 15.48
C THR A 337 -4.03 -4.04 14.62
N TYR A 338 -3.40 -5.19 14.40
CA TYR A 338 -3.93 -6.29 13.57
C TYR A 338 -4.88 -7.21 14.35
N GLN A 339 -5.86 -6.59 15.00
CA GLN A 339 -6.96 -7.25 15.70
C GLN A 339 -8.16 -7.52 14.76
N THR A 340 -9.31 -7.87 15.35
CA THR A 340 -10.59 -7.86 14.61
C THR A 340 -10.79 -6.56 13.83
N GLY A 341 -11.15 -6.69 12.56
CA GLY A 341 -11.16 -5.60 11.59
C GLY A 341 -12.13 -4.45 11.87
N SER A 342 -13.14 -4.67 12.71
CA SER A 342 -14.06 -3.65 13.20
C SER A 342 -13.49 -2.83 14.36
N GLY A 343 -12.38 -3.26 14.96
CA GLY A 343 -11.85 -2.70 16.20
C GLY A 343 -12.66 -3.06 17.46
N THR A 344 -13.50 -4.10 17.41
CA THR A 344 -14.27 -4.57 18.58
C THR A 344 -13.38 -4.86 19.78
N SER A 345 -12.20 -5.45 19.59
CA SER A 345 -11.29 -5.74 20.71
C SER A 345 -10.84 -4.46 21.41
N SER A 346 -10.53 -3.39 20.68
CA SER A 346 -10.16 -2.10 21.28
C SER A 346 -11.35 -1.35 21.88
N ASN A 347 -12.53 -1.43 21.26
CA ASN A 347 -13.75 -0.86 21.86
C ASN A 347 -14.05 -1.55 23.20
N MET A 348 -13.93 -2.88 23.26
CA MET A 348 -14.12 -3.63 24.49
C MET A 348 -13.00 -3.41 25.49
N ASN A 349 -11.75 -3.22 25.04
CA ASN A 349 -10.65 -2.83 25.91
C ASN A 349 -10.91 -1.49 26.60
N MET A 350 -11.40 -0.49 25.85
CA MET A 350 -11.84 0.78 26.45
C MET A 350 -12.99 0.57 27.43
N ASN A 351 -13.99 -0.23 27.06
CA ASN A 351 -15.13 -0.49 27.93
C ASN A 351 -14.72 -1.16 29.26
N GLU A 352 -13.83 -2.16 29.22
CA GLU A 352 -13.35 -2.89 30.39
C GLU A 352 -12.50 -2.00 31.30
N VAL A 353 -11.56 -1.22 30.73
CA VAL A 353 -10.74 -0.28 31.51
C VAL A 353 -11.61 0.77 32.19
N LEU A 354 -12.54 1.39 31.46
CA LEU A 354 -13.44 2.39 32.03
C LEU A 354 -14.42 1.79 33.04
N ALA A 355 -14.91 0.58 32.83
CA ALA A 355 -15.76 -0.12 33.79
C ALA A 355 -15.03 -0.35 35.13
N THR A 356 -13.77 -0.80 35.07
CA THR A 356 -12.92 -0.98 36.26
C THR A 356 -12.70 0.34 36.99
N LEU A 357 -12.34 1.40 36.28
CA LEU A 357 -12.10 2.73 36.86
C LEU A 357 -13.38 3.34 37.44
N ALA A 358 -14.49 3.29 36.70
CA ALA A 358 -15.78 3.82 37.13
C ALA A 358 -16.33 3.06 38.34
N THR A 359 -16.14 1.74 38.39
CA THR A 359 -16.50 0.92 39.57
C THR A 359 -15.75 1.37 40.82
N ARG A 360 -14.44 1.69 40.69
CA ARG A 360 -13.63 2.21 41.80
C ARG A 360 -14.08 3.60 42.23
N ILE A 361 -14.45 4.46 41.29
CA ILE A 361 -14.94 5.83 41.57
C ILE A 361 -16.31 5.81 42.26
N LEU A 362 -17.24 5.01 41.74
CA LEU A 362 -18.62 4.94 42.21
C LEU A 362 -18.77 4.15 43.52
N GLY A 363 -17.90 3.15 43.74
CA GLY A 363 -18.07 2.17 44.82
C GLY A 363 -19.16 1.13 44.55
N ALA A 364 -19.67 1.06 43.32
CA ALA A 364 -20.66 0.08 42.86
C ALA A 364 -20.32 -0.43 41.46
N SER A 365 -20.79 -1.62 41.11
CA SER A 365 -20.44 -2.31 39.86
C SER A 365 -20.90 -1.53 38.62
N VAL A 366 -19.98 -1.28 37.69
CA VAL A 366 -20.25 -0.72 36.37
C VAL A 366 -19.96 -1.78 35.31
N HIS A 367 -20.97 -2.15 34.52
CA HIS A 367 -20.83 -3.20 33.51
C HIS A 367 -20.28 -2.64 32.18
N PRO A 368 -19.27 -3.29 31.55
CA PRO A 368 -18.64 -2.77 30.33
C PRO A 368 -19.61 -2.69 29.14
N ASN A 369 -20.53 -3.65 28.97
CA ASN A 369 -21.51 -3.61 27.88
C ASN A 369 -22.72 -2.74 28.23
N ASP A 370 -23.46 -3.12 29.26
CA ASP A 370 -24.73 -2.50 29.63
C ASP A 370 -24.62 -1.02 30.07
N HIS A 371 -23.47 -0.58 30.61
CA HIS A 371 -23.28 0.80 31.05
C HIS A 371 -22.30 1.57 30.15
N VAL A 372 -21.05 1.10 30.00
CA VAL A 372 -20.03 1.86 29.25
C VAL A 372 -20.31 1.87 27.74
N ASN A 373 -20.83 0.76 27.21
CA ASN A 373 -21.20 0.61 25.80
C ASN A 373 -22.71 0.80 25.56
N ALA A 374 -23.45 1.40 26.50
CA ALA A 374 -24.86 1.68 26.35
C ALA A 374 -25.10 2.52 25.07
N SER A 375 -26.07 2.08 24.26
CA SER A 375 -26.47 2.71 22.98
C SER A 375 -25.37 2.80 21.92
N GLN A 376 -24.35 1.95 21.99
CA GLN A 376 -23.21 1.99 21.08
C GLN A 376 -22.93 0.63 20.44
N SER A 377 -22.22 0.65 19.32
CA SER A 377 -21.60 -0.52 18.71
C SER A 377 -20.10 -0.27 18.52
N SER A 378 -19.32 -1.34 18.38
CA SER A 378 -17.93 -1.16 17.92
C SER A 378 -17.90 -0.60 16.49
N ASN A 379 -18.92 -0.93 15.68
CA ASN A 379 -18.99 -0.62 14.25
C ASN A 379 -19.28 0.86 13.95
N ASP A 380 -19.71 1.64 14.94
CA ASP A 380 -19.87 3.09 14.83
C ASP A 380 -18.90 3.85 15.76
N VAL A 381 -18.60 3.33 16.95
CA VAL A 381 -17.64 3.97 17.88
C VAL A 381 -16.19 3.90 17.41
N PHE A 382 -15.71 2.72 17.00
CA PHE A 382 -14.31 2.57 16.62
C PHE A 382 -13.95 3.40 15.37
N PRO A 383 -14.72 3.37 14.26
CA PRO A 383 -14.45 4.28 13.14
C PRO A 383 -14.58 5.75 13.54
N THR A 384 -15.54 6.13 14.40
CA THR A 384 -15.63 7.51 14.91
C THR A 384 -14.34 7.94 15.61
N SER A 385 -13.71 7.06 16.41
CA SER A 385 -12.42 7.38 17.05
C SER A 385 -11.29 7.62 16.06
N VAL A 386 -11.26 6.87 14.96
CA VAL A 386 -10.26 7.04 13.90
C VAL A 386 -10.49 8.38 13.20
N HIS A 387 -11.73 8.71 12.86
CA HIS A 387 -12.08 9.97 12.21
C HIS A 387 -11.75 11.19 13.09
N ILE A 388 -12.03 11.12 14.40
CA ILE A 388 -11.64 12.18 15.34
C ILE A 388 -10.12 12.33 15.41
N ALA A 389 -9.39 11.23 15.62
CA ALA A 389 -7.93 11.27 15.73
C ALA A 389 -7.26 11.78 14.45
N VAL A 390 -7.73 11.34 13.28
CA VAL A 390 -7.22 11.79 11.98
C VAL A 390 -7.58 13.26 11.72
N THR A 391 -8.83 13.67 11.96
CA THR A 391 -9.25 15.08 11.81
C THR A 391 -8.41 15.99 12.68
N GLN A 392 -8.21 15.62 13.94
CA GLN A 392 -7.34 16.35 14.86
C GLN A 392 -5.90 16.45 14.35
N ALA A 393 -5.31 15.32 13.94
CA ALA A 393 -3.93 15.29 13.46
C ALA A 393 -3.74 16.12 12.17
N LEU A 394 -4.73 16.16 11.28
CA LEU A 394 -4.69 16.99 10.08
C LEU A 394 -4.71 18.49 10.42
N ILE A 395 -5.61 18.92 11.31
CA ILE A 395 -5.80 20.33 11.68
C ILE A 395 -4.66 20.83 12.56
N ASP A 396 -4.36 20.12 13.64
CA ASP A 396 -3.48 20.62 14.71
C ASP A 396 -2.01 20.35 14.41
N THR A 397 -1.70 19.34 13.59
CA THR A 397 -0.32 18.87 13.38
C THR A 397 0.16 19.09 11.95
N LEU A 398 -0.56 18.55 10.96
CA LEU A 398 -0.09 18.54 9.57
C LEU A 398 -0.16 19.91 8.91
N ILE A 399 -1.33 20.56 8.92
CA ILE A 399 -1.52 21.86 8.28
C ILE A 399 -0.50 22.89 8.82
N PRO A 400 -0.31 23.04 10.15
CA PRO A 400 0.70 23.96 10.67
C PRO A 400 2.14 23.59 10.29
N ALA A 401 2.47 22.30 10.18
CA ALA A 401 3.81 21.87 9.76
C ALA A 401 4.09 22.16 8.28
N LEU A 402 3.08 21.99 7.42
CA LEU A 402 3.18 22.36 6.01
C LEU A 402 3.22 23.88 5.83
N ASP A 403 2.44 24.63 6.61
CA ASP A 403 2.47 26.09 6.62
C ASP A 403 3.85 26.62 6.98
N HIS A 404 4.45 26.07 8.04
CA HIS A 404 5.82 26.39 8.46
C HIS A 404 6.84 26.18 7.34
N LEU A 405 6.77 25.03 6.64
CA LEU A 405 7.63 24.77 5.48
C LEU A 405 7.35 25.73 4.31
N ALA A 406 6.08 26.04 4.03
CA ALA A 406 5.72 26.95 2.96
C ALA A 406 6.27 28.36 3.20
N VAL A 407 6.17 28.87 4.44
CA VAL A 407 6.72 30.17 4.83
C VAL A 407 8.24 30.21 4.67
N ALA A 408 8.96 29.15 5.05
CA ALA A 408 10.40 29.07 4.86
C ALA A 408 10.81 29.09 3.37
N LEU A 409 10.05 28.39 2.52
CA LEU A 409 10.25 28.40 1.07
C LEU A 409 9.93 29.76 0.45
N GLU A 410 8.86 30.42 0.90
CA GLU A 410 8.47 31.78 0.47
C GLU A 410 9.53 32.81 0.83
N ALA A 411 10.13 32.70 2.03
CA ALA A 411 11.23 33.56 2.44
C ALA A 411 12.45 33.43 1.52
N LYS A 412 12.78 32.19 1.08
CA LYS A 412 13.84 31.98 0.08
C LYS A 412 13.45 32.45 -1.31
N ALA A 413 12.18 32.30 -1.69
CA ALA A 413 11.67 32.80 -2.96
C ALA A 413 11.87 34.32 -3.09
N GLU A 414 11.51 35.08 -2.04
CA GLU A 414 11.71 36.53 -2.01
C GLU A 414 13.19 36.91 -1.94
N LEU A 415 13.98 36.22 -1.10
CA LEU A 415 15.41 36.48 -0.95
C LEU A 415 16.17 36.32 -2.27
N TRP A 416 15.73 35.40 -3.13
CA TRP A 416 16.40 35.05 -4.38
C TRP A 416 15.65 35.48 -5.63
N LYS A 417 14.71 36.42 -5.50
CA LYS A 417 13.87 36.88 -6.62
C LYS A 417 14.67 37.33 -7.85
N ASP A 418 15.85 37.92 -7.65
CA ASP A 418 16.74 38.41 -8.71
C ASP A 418 17.99 37.53 -8.91
N ALA A 419 18.09 36.38 -8.21
CA ALA A 419 19.24 35.48 -8.30
C ALA A 419 19.13 34.59 -9.54
N VAL A 420 19.69 35.06 -10.66
CA VAL A 420 19.63 34.38 -11.95
C VAL A 420 20.42 33.07 -11.97
N LYS A 421 19.84 32.05 -12.60
CA LYS A 421 20.44 30.76 -12.87
C LYS A 421 19.97 30.19 -14.21
N SER A 422 20.65 29.13 -14.67
CA SER A 422 20.20 28.38 -15.84
C SER A 422 18.99 27.50 -15.48
N GLY A 423 17.87 27.67 -16.18
CA GLY A 423 16.78 26.71 -16.12
C GLY A 423 17.20 25.37 -16.72
N ARG A 424 16.57 24.27 -16.28
CA ARG A 424 16.84 22.94 -16.83
C ARG A 424 15.56 22.18 -17.13
N THR A 425 15.43 21.73 -18.37
CA THR A 425 14.38 20.80 -18.79
C THR A 425 15.06 19.57 -19.40
N HIS A 426 14.57 18.37 -19.08
CA HIS A 426 15.25 17.12 -19.46
C HIS A 426 16.70 17.00 -18.97
N LEU A 427 17.06 17.72 -17.90
CA LEU A 427 18.43 17.88 -17.38
C LEU A 427 19.40 18.64 -18.31
N MET A 428 18.91 19.21 -19.41
CA MET A 428 19.69 19.99 -20.37
C MET A 428 19.56 21.49 -20.08
N ASP A 429 20.55 22.26 -20.51
CA ASP A 429 20.58 23.73 -20.37
C ASP A 429 19.40 24.38 -21.11
N ALA A 430 18.59 25.16 -20.39
CA ALA A 430 17.46 25.91 -20.94
C ALA A 430 17.69 27.42 -20.84
N THR A 431 16.62 28.21 -20.95
CA THR A 431 16.65 29.66 -20.75
C THR A 431 16.85 30.02 -19.27
N PRO A 432 17.34 31.23 -18.97
CA PRO A 432 17.47 31.70 -17.59
C PRO A 432 16.15 31.69 -16.82
N VAL A 433 16.25 31.44 -15.53
CA VAL A 433 15.20 31.61 -14.50
C VAL A 433 15.86 32.23 -13.27
N THR A 434 15.10 32.66 -12.26
CA THR A 434 15.67 32.99 -10.94
C THR A 434 15.45 31.87 -9.94
N LEU A 435 16.36 31.72 -8.99
CA LEU A 435 16.17 30.83 -7.84
C LEU A 435 14.89 31.19 -7.08
N GLY A 436 14.52 32.48 -7.04
CA GLY A 436 13.28 32.94 -6.44
C GLY A 436 12.04 32.38 -7.14
N GLN A 437 12.02 32.36 -8.48
CA GLN A 437 10.94 31.74 -9.25
C GLN A 437 10.82 30.23 -8.97
N GLU A 438 11.94 29.51 -8.91
CA GLU A 438 11.94 28.07 -8.58
C GLU A 438 11.40 27.80 -7.17
N PHE A 439 11.88 28.55 -6.16
CA PHE A 439 11.43 28.39 -4.78
C PHE A 439 9.97 28.84 -4.58
N GLY A 440 9.49 29.84 -5.34
CA GLY A 440 8.07 30.19 -5.42
C GLY A 440 7.22 29.03 -5.96
N GLY A 441 7.75 28.26 -6.92
CA GLY A 441 7.15 27.02 -7.38
C GLY A 441 7.02 25.98 -6.26
N TYR A 442 8.08 25.75 -5.49
CA TYR A 442 8.06 24.81 -4.36
C TYR A 442 7.07 25.23 -3.27
N ALA A 443 7.08 26.50 -2.88
CA ALA A 443 6.12 27.07 -1.93
C ALA A 443 4.68 26.82 -2.41
N ARG A 444 4.40 27.09 -3.69
CA ARG A 444 3.07 26.85 -4.26
C ARG A 444 2.67 25.38 -4.18
N GLN A 445 3.58 24.43 -4.40
CA GLN A 445 3.28 23.00 -4.25
C GLN A 445 2.85 22.64 -2.82
N ILE A 446 3.50 23.21 -1.80
CA ILE A 446 3.14 22.98 -0.39
C ILE A 446 1.81 23.65 -0.03
N ARG A 447 1.58 24.90 -0.48
CA ARG A 447 0.29 25.60 -0.30
C ARG A 447 -0.87 24.82 -0.91
N LEU A 448 -0.71 24.31 -2.13
CA LEU A 448 -1.70 23.43 -2.76
C LEU A 448 -1.86 22.10 -2.00
N GLY A 449 -0.82 21.64 -1.29
CA GLY A 449 -0.91 20.50 -0.37
C GLY A 449 -1.88 20.77 0.78
N ILE A 450 -1.75 21.93 1.41
CA ILE A 450 -2.65 22.40 2.48
C ILE A 450 -4.09 22.50 1.96
N GLU A 451 -4.30 23.12 0.79
CA GLU A 451 -5.64 23.24 0.16
C GLU A 451 -6.28 21.86 -0.08
N ARG A 452 -5.50 20.84 -0.48
CA ARG A 452 -6.01 19.48 -0.68
C ARG A 452 -6.46 18.82 0.62
N VAL A 453 -5.67 18.99 1.69
CA VAL A 453 -6.04 18.49 3.03
C VAL A 453 -7.31 19.18 3.51
N GLN A 454 -7.36 20.51 3.41
CA GLN A 454 -8.52 21.30 3.79
C GLN A 454 -9.78 20.91 3.00
N SER A 455 -9.64 20.61 1.72
CA SER A 455 -10.76 20.13 0.90
C SER A 455 -11.32 18.81 1.41
N ALA A 456 -10.47 17.86 1.82
CA ALA A 456 -10.88 16.54 2.31
C ALA A 456 -11.50 16.58 3.73
N LEU A 457 -11.11 17.56 4.56
CA LEU A 457 -11.51 17.65 5.97
C LEU A 457 -13.00 17.43 6.24
N PRO A 458 -13.95 18.05 5.52
CA PRO A 458 -15.38 17.86 5.80
C PRO A 458 -15.86 16.41 5.73
N ARG A 459 -15.25 15.59 4.85
CA ARG A 459 -15.59 14.16 4.69
C ARG A 459 -14.86 13.27 5.69
N VAL A 460 -13.68 13.69 6.14
CA VAL A 460 -12.95 13.03 7.22
C VAL A 460 -13.61 13.30 8.57
N ALA A 461 -14.17 14.49 8.77
CA ALA A 461 -14.83 14.89 10.00
C ALA A 461 -16.27 14.34 10.14
N GLU A 462 -16.80 13.72 9.07
CA GLU A 462 -18.09 13.04 9.08
C GLU A 462 -17.96 11.67 9.77
N VAL A 463 -18.76 11.40 10.80
CA VAL A 463 -18.60 10.22 11.67
C VAL A 463 -19.83 9.31 11.69
N PRO A 464 -19.66 7.97 11.75
CA PRO A 464 -20.76 7.01 11.72
C PRO A 464 -21.51 6.85 13.05
N LEU A 465 -21.06 7.49 14.13
CA LEU A 465 -21.64 7.36 15.47
C LEU A 465 -23.17 7.51 15.45
N GLY A 466 -23.88 6.53 16.02
CA GLY A 466 -25.35 6.46 15.98
C GLY A 466 -25.88 5.44 14.99
N GLY A 467 -25.07 4.99 14.04
CA GLY A 467 -25.44 3.93 13.11
C GLY A 467 -25.53 2.54 13.77
N THR A 468 -24.90 2.36 14.93
CA THR A 468 -24.88 1.13 15.74
C THR A 468 -24.34 -0.09 14.98
N ALA A 469 -25.09 -1.19 14.92
CA ALA A 469 -24.60 -2.45 14.36
C ALA A 469 -24.37 -2.38 12.85
N VAL A 470 -25.30 -1.78 12.10
CA VAL A 470 -25.38 -1.88 10.63
C VAL A 470 -25.82 -0.60 9.92
N GLY A 471 -25.93 0.53 10.63
CA GLY A 471 -26.35 1.83 10.07
C GLY A 471 -27.80 2.22 10.37
N THR A 472 -28.57 1.41 11.10
CA THR A 472 -30.00 1.65 11.35
C THR A 472 -30.29 2.45 12.62
N GLY A 473 -29.32 2.60 13.52
CA GLY A 473 -29.57 3.16 14.86
C GLY A 473 -30.44 2.26 15.74
N ILE A 474 -30.36 0.93 15.58
CA ILE A 474 -31.09 0.02 16.46
C ILE A 474 -30.51 0.05 17.87
N ASN A 475 -31.37 0.06 18.88
CA ASN A 475 -31.01 0.16 20.31
C ASN A 475 -30.33 1.49 20.73
N THR A 476 -30.48 2.56 19.94
CA THR A 476 -30.18 3.94 20.37
C THR A 476 -31.45 4.74 20.65
N PRO A 477 -31.52 5.55 21.72
CA PRO A 477 -32.62 6.48 21.93
C PRO A 477 -32.59 7.60 20.88
N LEU A 478 -33.76 8.14 20.53
CA LEU A 478 -33.86 9.29 19.62
C LEU A 478 -33.06 10.48 20.18
N GLY A 479 -32.27 11.13 19.34
CA GLY A 479 -31.43 12.26 19.73
C GLY A 479 -30.04 11.88 20.27
N PHE A 480 -29.75 10.58 20.45
CA PHE A 480 -28.45 10.11 20.95
C PHE A 480 -27.26 10.59 20.11
N PRO A 481 -27.16 10.30 18.79
CA PRO A 481 -25.99 10.70 18.02
C PRO A 481 -25.81 12.22 17.97
N GLN A 482 -26.90 12.98 17.81
CA GLN A 482 -26.85 14.44 17.79
C GLN A 482 -26.26 14.99 19.09
N LYS A 483 -26.65 14.42 20.23
CA LYS A 483 -26.16 14.85 21.54
C LYS A 483 -24.68 14.49 21.74
N VAL A 484 -24.29 13.26 21.41
CA VAL A 484 -22.90 12.83 21.57
C VAL A 484 -21.97 13.63 20.66
N ILE A 485 -22.35 13.85 19.40
CA ILE A 485 -21.56 14.63 18.45
C ILE A 485 -21.47 16.11 18.89
N ALA A 486 -22.54 16.70 19.41
CA ALA A 486 -22.49 18.06 19.95
C ALA A 486 -21.54 18.18 21.15
N LEU A 487 -21.53 17.19 22.05
CA LEU A 487 -20.60 17.15 23.18
C LEU A 487 -19.15 16.98 22.71
N LEU A 488 -18.90 16.09 21.74
CA LEU A 488 -17.58 15.87 21.16
C LEU A 488 -17.06 17.12 20.45
N ALA A 489 -17.88 17.77 19.64
CA ALA A 489 -17.52 19.00 18.95
C ALA A 489 -17.21 20.13 19.95
N ALA A 490 -18.00 20.25 21.03
CA ALA A 490 -17.76 21.24 22.07
C ALA A 490 -16.47 20.97 22.88
N GLU A 491 -16.17 19.71 23.18
CA GLU A 491 -14.97 19.32 23.94
C GLU A 491 -13.69 19.41 23.12
N THR A 492 -13.75 19.02 21.84
CA THR A 492 -12.56 18.93 20.98
C THR A 492 -12.33 20.15 20.11
N GLU A 493 -13.33 21.02 19.97
CA GLU A 493 -13.36 22.13 19.01
C GLU A 493 -13.20 21.71 17.54
N LEU A 494 -13.32 20.41 17.26
CA LEU A 494 -13.20 19.85 15.92
C LEU A 494 -14.53 19.97 15.15
N PRO A 495 -14.48 20.12 13.81
CA PRO A 495 -15.66 20.27 12.98
C PRO A 495 -16.37 18.92 12.69
N ILE A 496 -16.57 18.11 13.72
CA ILE A 496 -17.14 16.77 13.60
C ILE A 496 -18.65 16.86 13.33
N THR A 497 -19.12 16.11 12.33
CA THR A 497 -20.54 16.07 11.94
C THR A 497 -21.06 14.65 11.85
N GLU A 498 -22.36 14.47 12.10
CA GLU A 498 -23.05 13.20 11.88
C GLU A 498 -23.02 12.81 10.40
N ALA A 499 -22.86 11.51 10.14
CA ALA A 499 -22.98 10.97 8.79
C ALA A 499 -24.35 11.28 8.18
N LYS A 500 -24.35 11.75 6.93
CA LYS A 500 -25.56 11.92 6.12
C LYS A 500 -26.20 10.58 5.77
N ASP A 501 -25.38 9.54 5.65
CA ASP A 501 -25.81 8.15 5.45
C ASP A 501 -24.95 7.22 6.31
N HIS A 502 -25.55 6.60 7.32
CA HIS A 502 -24.84 5.69 8.22
C HIS A 502 -24.47 4.34 7.56
N PHE A 503 -25.15 3.93 6.49
CA PHE A 503 -24.76 2.70 5.78
C PHE A 503 -23.46 2.91 5.03
N GLU A 504 -23.30 4.04 4.33
CA GLU A 504 -22.03 4.43 3.72
C GLU A 504 -20.95 4.55 4.78
N ALA A 505 -21.21 5.31 5.84
CA ALA A 505 -20.21 5.62 6.86
C ALA A 505 -19.80 4.39 7.70
N GLN A 506 -20.55 3.28 7.66
CA GLN A 506 -20.20 1.98 8.27
C GLN A 506 -19.71 0.92 7.28
N ALA A 507 -20.22 0.89 6.06
CA ALA A 507 -19.75 -0.01 4.99
C ALA A 507 -18.40 0.40 4.40
N ASN A 508 -18.10 1.71 4.32
CA ASN A 508 -16.94 2.28 3.63
C ASN A 508 -16.17 3.32 4.44
N ARG A 509 -14.86 3.43 4.20
CA ARG A 509 -13.99 4.43 4.83
C ARG A 509 -13.47 5.43 3.78
N ASP A 510 -14.33 5.88 2.88
CA ASP A 510 -13.92 6.62 1.68
C ASP A 510 -13.33 8.00 2.01
N GLY A 511 -13.85 8.69 3.04
CA GLY A 511 -13.23 9.93 3.55
C GLY A 511 -11.78 9.75 4.00
N LEU A 512 -11.44 8.59 4.59
CA LEU A 512 -10.07 8.25 4.98
C LEU A 512 -9.19 7.94 3.75
N VAL A 513 -9.74 7.25 2.74
CA VAL A 513 -9.06 7.01 1.46
C VAL A 513 -8.75 8.33 0.73
N GLU A 514 -9.70 9.26 0.72
CA GLU A 514 -9.52 10.58 0.13
C GLU A 514 -8.42 11.38 0.83
N ALA A 515 -8.43 11.42 2.17
CA ALA A 515 -7.38 12.06 2.94
C ALA A 515 -6.00 11.48 2.62
N SER A 516 -5.90 10.15 2.57
CA SER A 516 -4.66 9.46 2.20
C SER A 516 -4.16 9.86 0.81
N GLY A 517 -5.07 10.00 -0.17
CA GLY A 517 -4.73 10.48 -1.51
C GLY A 517 -4.17 11.92 -1.53
N ALA A 518 -4.65 12.79 -0.63
CA ALA A 518 -4.09 14.13 -0.43
C ALA A 518 -2.67 14.04 0.13
N LEU A 519 -2.43 13.19 1.16
CA LEU A 519 -1.11 12.96 1.74
C LEU A 519 -0.11 12.38 0.73
N ARG A 520 -0.54 11.43 -0.10
CA ARG A 520 0.26 10.90 -1.23
C ARG A 520 0.69 12.03 -2.16
N THR A 521 -0.21 12.94 -2.50
CA THR A 521 0.09 14.06 -3.42
C THR A 521 1.10 15.03 -2.81
N ILE A 522 1.03 15.27 -1.50
CA ILE A 522 2.06 16.02 -0.75
C ILE A 522 3.41 15.30 -0.80
N ALA A 523 3.44 13.98 -0.55
CA ALA A 523 4.67 13.19 -0.63
C ALA A 523 5.32 13.23 -2.03
N VAL A 524 4.52 13.19 -3.10
CA VAL A 524 5.02 13.36 -4.49
C VAL A 524 5.64 14.74 -4.69
N SER A 525 5.01 15.79 -4.15
CA SER A 525 5.53 17.16 -4.24
C SER A 525 6.83 17.34 -3.47
N LEU A 526 6.89 16.86 -2.22
CA LEU A 526 8.10 16.86 -1.40
C LEU A 526 9.23 16.05 -2.05
N THR A 527 8.91 14.95 -2.73
CA THR A 527 9.90 14.16 -3.48
C THR A 527 10.55 15.01 -4.56
N LYS A 528 9.78 15.82 -5.31
CA LYS A 528 10.34 16.73 -6.32
C LYS A 528 11.24 17.79 -5.68
N ILE A 529 10.74 18.47 -4.65
CA ILE A 529 11.48 19.54 -3.95
C ILE A 529 12.81 19.00 -3.42
N ASN A 530 12.81 17.89 -2.70
CA ASN A 530 14.03 17.34 -2.09
C ASN A 530 15.02 16.78 -3.12
N ASN A 531 14.53 16.27 -4.26
CA ASN A 531 15.40 15.90 -5.38
C ASN A 531 16.10 17.14 -5.96
N ASP A 532 15.37 18.21 -6.20
CA ASP A 532 15.97 19.44 -6.73
C ASP A 532 17.01 20.02 -5.77
N LEU A 533 16.69 20.08 -4.46
CA LEU A 533 17.61 20.58 -3.45
C LEU A 533 18.93 19.80 -3.46
N ARG A 534 18.88 18.45 -3.42
CA ARG A 534 20.12 17.64 -3.42
C ARG A 534 20.87 17.70 -4.74
N TRP A 535 20.19 17.88 -5.87
CA TRP A 535 20.84 18.07 -7.18
C TRP A 535 21.55 19.42 -7.24
N MET A 536 20.88 20.51 -6.86
CA MET A 536 21.50 21.84 -6.79
C MET A 536 22.64 21.89 -5.76
N GLY A 537 22.53 21.13 -4.67
CA GLY A 537 23.58 20.97 -3.65
C GLY A 537 24.67 19.95 -3.98
N SER A 538 24.62 19.28 -5.12
CA SER A 538 25.63 18.26 -5.48
C SER A 538 26.99 18.90 -5.73
N GLY A 539 28.05 18.36 -5.13
CA GLY A 539 29.39 18.96 -5.20
C GLY A 539 30.36 18.42 -4.15
N PRO A 540 31.39 19.20 -3.76
CA PRO A 540 31.59 20.62 -4.10
C PRO A 540 32.11 20.87 -5.53
N ASN A 541 32.92 19.94 -6.08
CA ASN A 541 33.64 20.19 -7.34
C ASN A 541 33.09 19.42 -8.54
N THR A 542 32.33 18.35 -8.32
CA THR A 542 31.93 17.39 -9.37
C THR A 542 30.42 17.32 -9.60
N GLY A 543 29.69 18.35 -9.18
CA GLY A 543 28.24 18.46 -9.33
C GLY A 543 27.80 19.85 -9.78
N LEU A 544 26.52 20.18 -9.56
CA LEU A 544 25.98 21.50 -9.91
C LEU A 544 26.50 22.59 -8.97
N GLY A 545 26.46 22.39 -7.65
CA GLY A 545 26.97 23.34 -6.66
C GLY A 545 26.31 24.72 -6.69
N GLU A 546 25.05 24.81 -7.12
CA GLU A 546 24.26 26.06 -7.13
C GLU A 546 23.78 26.44 -5.72
N LEU A 547 23.60 25.45 -4.84
CA LEU A 547 23.24 25.65 -3.45
C LEU A 547 24.28 25.05 -2.51
N HIS A 548 24.51 25.73 -1.39
CA HIS A 548 25.14 25.17 -0.21
C HIS A 548 24.05 24.75 0.78
N ILE A 549 24.01 23.45 1.08
CA ILE A 549 23.09 22.85 2.07
C ILE A 549 23.79 22.85 3.43
N PRO A 550 23.15 23.26 4.53
CA PRO A 550 23.77 23.28 5.85
C PRO A 550 24.42 21.95 6.26
N ASP A 551 25.62 22.03 6.81
CA ASP A 551 26.35 20.88 7.32
C ASP A 551 25.80 20.46 8.69
N LEU A 552 25.11 19.33 8.75
CA LEU A 552 24.48 18.84 9.98
C LEU A 552 25.28 17.77 10.71
N GLN A 553 26.04 16.97 9.98
CA GLN A 553 26.84 15.87 10.52
C GLN A 553 27.93 15.44 9.53
N PRO A 554 29.00 14.77 9.99
CA PRO A 554 29.97 14.13 9.10
C PRO A 554 29.28 13.17 8.12
N GLY A 555 29.54 13.35 6.82
CA GLY A 555 28.84 12.62 5.75
C GLY A 555 29.49 11.29 5.35
N SER A 556 30.67 10.96 5.87
CA SER A 556 31.33 9.69 5.59
C SER A 556 32.24 9.26 6.74
N SER A 557 32.22 7.96 7.04
CA SER A 557 33.15 7.34 7.99
C SER A 557 34.58 7.22 7.45
N ILE A 558 34.78 7.37 6.13
CA ILE A 558 36.07 7.13 5.45
C ILE A 558 36.59 8.32 4.63
N MET A 559 35.73 9.22 4.15
CA MET A 559 36.12 10.42 3.39
C MET A 559 36.09 11.65 4.29
N PRO A 560 37.24 12.13 4.82
CA PRO A 560 37.28 13.29 5.69
C PRO A 560 36.77 14.54 4.96
N GLY A 561 35.95 15.34 5.64
CA GLY A 561 35.40 16.59 5.10
C GLY A 561 34.20 16.43 4.15
N LYS A 562 33.77 15.20 3.81
CA LYS A 562 32.54 15.00 3.03
C LYS A 562 31.31 15.28 3.88
N VAL A 563 30.38 16.06 3.33
CA VAL A 563 29.05 16.33 3.92
C VAL A 563 27.95 15.93 2.92
N ASN A 564 26.82 15.45 3.44
CA ASN A 564 25.71 14.92 2.64
C ASN A 564 24.41 15.70 2.91
N PRO A 565 23.48 15.74 1.95
CA PRO A 565 22.14 16.32 2.13
C PRO A 565 21.22 15.38 2.93
N VAL A 566 21.57 15.09 4.18
CA VAL A 566 20.93 14.03 5.00
C VAL A 566 19.45 14.28 5.32
N VAL A 567 19.04 15.54 5.45
CA VAL A 567 17.63 15.88 5.69
C VAL A 567 16.78 15.65 4.43
N PRO A 568 17.17 16.15 3.24
CA PRO A 568 16.51 15.74 2.00
C PRO A 568 16.43 14.22 1.80
N GLU A 569 17.47 13.47 2.15
CA GLU A 569 17.45 12.00 2.12
C GLU A 569 16.41 11.40 3.08
N ALA A 570 16.33 11.91 4.32
CA ALA A 570 15.35 11.48 5.30
C ALA A 570 13.91 11.78 4.85
N VAL A 571 13.66 12.96 4.28
CA VAL A 571 12.34 13.34 3.76
C VAL A 571 11.94 12.42 2.60
N LEU A 572 12.86 12.07 1.71
CA LEU A 572 12.59 11.13 0.61
C LEU A 572 12.19 9.72 1.12
N MET A 573 12.81 9.23 2.20
CA MET A 573 12.39 7.98 2.85
C MET A 573 10.99 8.09 3.47
N VAL A 574 10.67 9.22 4.10
CA VAL A 574 9.31 9.50 4.59
C VAL A 574 8.30 9.50 3.45
N CYS A 575 8.60 10.15 2.32
CA CYS A 575 7.71 10.16 1.15
C CYS A 575 7.45 8.74 0.63
N ALA A 576 8.47 7.89 0.56
CA ALA A 576 8.30 6.49 0.16
C ALA A 576 7.39 5.72 1.14
N ARG A 577 7.55 5.93 2.45
CA ARG A 577 6.69 5.31 3.47
C ARG A 577 5.24 5.75 3.34
N VAL A 578 4.99 7.05 3.16
CA VAL A 578 3.64 7.61 2.96
C VAL A 578 2.97 7.03 1.72
N ILE A 579 3.69 6.85 0.61
CA ILE A 579 3.14 6.22 -0.60
C ILE A 579 2.76 4.75 -0.34
N GLY A 580 3.58 4.00 0.40
CA GLY A 580 3.24 2.63 0.81
C GLY A 580 2.05 2.56 1.76
N ASN A 581 1.94 3.52 2.68
CA ASN A 581 0.78 3.65 3.56
C ASN A 581 -0.48 3.99 2.77
N ASP A 582 -0.40 4.84 1.75
CA ASP A 582 -1.54 5.13 0.87
C ASP A 582 -2.03 3.90 0.11
N ALA A 583 -1.12 3.10 -0.45
CA ALA A 583 -1.48 1.83 -1.06
C ALA A 583 -2.18 0.87 -0.06
N THR A 584 -1.71 0.87 1.20
CA THR A 584 -2.34 0.10 2.28
C THR A 584 -3.77 0.58 2.55
N VAL A 585 -3.96 1.90 2.69
CA VAL A 585 -5.28 2.51 2.97
C VAL A 585 -6.22 2.31 1.79
N ALA A 586 -5.76 2.50 0.55
CA ALA A 586 -6.57 2.30 -0.65
C ALA A 586 -7.06 0.86 -0.78
N TRP A 587 -6.17 -0.12 -0.56
CA TRP A 587 -6.54 -1.54 -0.60
C TRP A 587 -7.50 -1.92 0.54
N ALA A 588 -7.22 -1.45 1.75
CA ALA A 588 -8.10 -1.67 2.90
C ALA A 588 -9.48 -1.04 2.70
N GLY A 589 -9.56 0.18 2.16
CA GLY A 589 -10.81 0.87 1.83
C GLY A 589 -11.65 0.08 0.81
N ALA A 590 -11.01 -0.48 -0.22
CA ALA A 590 -11.66 -1.28 -1.25
C ALA A 590 -12.16 -2.67 -0.77
N SER A 591 -11.78 -3.11 0.44
CA SER A 591 -12.09 -4.45 0.96
C SER A 591 -13.39 -4.55 1.78
N GLY A 592 -14.21 -3.51 1.77
CA GLY A 592 -15.53 -3.50 2.44
C GLY A 592 -16.47 -4.60 1.93
N SER A 593 -17.29 -5.15 2.82
CA SER A 593 -18.27 -6.19 2.47
C SER A 593 -19.59 -5.94 3.18
N PHE A 594 -20.65 -5.76 2.40
CA PHE A 594 -21.99 -5.44 2.91
C PHE A 594 -21.96 -4.23 3.88
N GLU A 595 -22.52 -4.35 5.09
CA GLU A 595 -22.70 -3.23 6.02
C GLU A 595 -21.42 -2.81 6.78
N LEU A 596 -20.26 -3.45 6.57
CA LEU A 596 -19.04 -3.11 7.32
C LEU A 596 -17.73 -3.27 6.54
N ASN A 597 -16.87 -2.26 6.60
CA ASN A 597 -15.44 -2.40 6.29
C ASN A 597 -14.70 -2.93 7.53
N VAL A 598 -13.99 -4.05 7.39
CA VAL A 598 -13.27 -4.73 8.47
C VAL A 598 -11.75 -4.59 8.34
N ALA A 599 -11.28 -3.41 7.93
CA ALA A 599 -9.86 -3.05 7.90
C ALA A 599 -9.59 -1.71 8.60
N ILE A 600 -10.49 -1.28 9.50
CA ILE A 600 -10.46 0.04 10.15
C ILE A 600 -9.17 0.29 10.93
N PRO A 601 -8.64 -0.67 11.76
CA PRO A 601 -7.43 -0.44 12.53
C PRO A 601 -6.18 -0.13 11.69
N VAL A 602 -5.99 -0.87 10.59
CA VAL A 602 -4.82 -0.68 9.72
C VAL A 602 -4.92 0.62 8.92
N MET A 603 -6.14 1.01 8.51
CA MET A 603 -6.37 2.30 7.85
C MET A 603 -6.04 3.47 8.78
N GLY A 604 -6.55 3.44 10.01
CA GLY A 604 -6.29 4.49 11.01
C GLY A 604 -4.81 4.62 11.33
N THR A 605 -4.14 3.50 11.61
CA THR A 605 -2.69 3.50 11.95
C THR A 605 -1.83 4.00 10.78
N ALA A 606 -2.11 3.58 9.55
CA ALA A 606 -1.36 4.02 8.37
C ALA A 606 -1.54 5.52 8.08
N LEU A 607 -2.74 6.07 8.30
CA LEU A 607 -3.01 7.50 8.14
C LEU A 607 -2.34 8.33 9.24
N LEU A 608 -2.50 7.96 10.51
CA LEU A 608 -1.88 8.66 11.64
C LEU A 608 -0.35 8.64 11.53
N GLU A 609 0.25 7.51 11.15
CA GLU A 609 1.68 7.42 10.86
C GLU A 609 2.08 8.39 9.74
N SER A 610 1.33 8.42 8.64
CA SER A 610 1.64 9.29 7.49
C SER A 610 1.57 10.77 7.86
N ILE A 611 0.55 11.16 8.64
CA ILE A 611 0.40 12.53 9.15
C ILE A 611 1.58 12.91 10.05
N ARG A 612 1.92 12.07 11.02
CA ARG A 612 3.05 12.31 11.95
C ARG A 612 4.37 12.42 11.21
N LEU A 613 4.65 11.50 10.27
CA LEU A 613 5.89 11.51 9.49
C LEU A 613 5.99 12.75 8.60
N LEU A 614 4.95 13.10 7.85
CA LEU A 614 4.95 14.30 7.01
C LEU A 614 5.11 15.58 7.83
N SER A 615 4.44 15.67 8.97
CA SER A 615 4.51 16.84 9.85
C SER A 615 5.93 17.04 10.38
N ASN A 616 6.52 15.98 10.94
CA ASN A 616 7.87 16.05 11.49
C ASN A 616 8.91 16.32 10.39
N ALA A 617 8.79 15.63 9.24
CA ALA A 617 9.69 15.82 8.11
C ALA A 617 9.62 17.25 7.55
N SER A 618 8.43 17.85 7.47
CA SER A 618 8.25 19.22 6.96
C SER A 618 8.90 20.25 7.89
N ARG A 619 8.75 20.10 9.21
CA ARG A 619 9.41 20.97 10.19
C ARG A 619 10.93 20.83 10.15
N VAL A 620 11.43 19.59 10.16
CA VAL A 620 12.88 19.33 10.06
C VAL A 620 13.46 19.88 8.76
N LEU A 621 12.75 19.73 7.63
CA LEU A 621 13.18 20.27 6.36
C LEU A 621 13.26 21.80 6.39
N ALA A 622 12.24 22.47 6.94
CA ALA A 622 12.25 23.93 7.09
C ALA A 622 13.44 24.39 7.96
N ASP A 623 13.51 23.91 9.20
CA ASP A 623 14.43 24.41 10.22
C ASP A 623 15.89 24.04 9.97
N LYS A 624 16.13 22.81 9.48
CA LYS A 624 17.49 22.25 9.37
C LYS A 624 18.06 22.34 7.97
N THR A 625 17.24 22.64 6.96
CA THR A 625 17.69 22.75 5.57
C THR A 625 17.30 24.10 4.98
N ILE A 626 16.01 24.36 4.77
CA ILE A 626 15.54 25.49 3.97
C ILE A 626 16.06 26.80 4.54
N ASP A 627 15.88 27.07 5.83
CA ASP A 627 16.31 28.33 6.46
C ASP A 627 17.79 28.63 6.25
N GLY A 628 18.63 27.59 6.36
CA GLY A 628 20.07 27.70 6.25
C GLY A 628 20.64 27.63 4.83
N LEU A 629 19.82 27.40 3.79
CA LEU A 629 20.32 27.33 2.41
C LEU A 629 20.99 28.65 1.99
N GLN A 630 22.13 28.53 1.31
CA GLN A 630 22.84 29.64 0.69
C GLN A 630 23.02 29.38 -0.80
N ALA A 631 22.77 30.38 -1.63
CA ALA A 631 22.97 30.29 -3.07
C ALA A 631 24.39 30.68 -3.46
N ASN A 632 25.01 29.90 -4.35
CA ASN A 632 26.25 30.30 -5.00
C ASN A 632 25.91 31.16 -6.24
N LEU A 633 25.73 32.46 -6.01
CA LEU A 633 25.25 33.40 -7.03
C LEU A 633 26.18 33.46 -8.24
N ASP A 634 27.49 33.46 -8.02
CA ASP A 634 28.48 33.50 -9.10
C ASP A 634 28.37 32.26 -9.99
N ARG A 635 28.25 31.07 -9.37
CA ARG A 635 28.12 29.81 -10.12
C ARG A 635 26.79 29.71 -10.84
N ALA A 636 25.71 30.13 -10.21
CA ALA A 636 24.38 30.19 -10.80
C ALA A 636 24.34 31.10 -12.04
N ALA A 637 24.86 32.32 -11.91
CA ALA A 637 24.95 33.29 -13.00
C ALA A 637 25.89 32.82 -14.12
N ALA A 638 27.02 32.18 -13.77
CA ALA A 638 27.93 31.59 -14.75
C ALA A 638 27.23 30.52 -15.59
N PHE A 639 26.48 29.60 -14.98
CA PHE A 639 25.72 28.60 -15.76
C PHE A 639 24.67 29.23 -16.66
N ALA A 640 23.99 30.29 -16.20
CA ALA A 640 23.04 31.02 -17.04
C ALA A 640 23.74 31.64 -18.27
N GLY A 641 24.88 32.31 -18.07
CA GLY A 641 25.63 32.96 -19.15
C GLY A 641 26.34 32.00 -20.12
N MET A 642 26.67 30.78 -19.68
CA MET A 642 27.28 29.75 -20.53
C MET A 642 26.26 28.94 -21.34
N SER A 643 24.97 29.01 -21.00
CA SER A 643 23.94 28.23 -21.69
C SER A 643 23.82 28.67 -23.16
N PRO A 644 23.97 27.78 -24.15
CA PRO A 644 23.78 28.15 -25.56
C PRO A 644 22.33 28.55 -25.86
N SER A 645 21.39 28.18 -24.99
CA SER A 645 19.97 28.50 -25.10
C SER A 645 19.68 29.99 -24.83
N ILE A 646 20.63 30.79 -24.32
CA ILE A 646 20.44 32.25 -24.20
C ILE A 646 20.36 32.96 -25.55
N VAL A 647 20.66 32.29 -26.66
CA VAL A 647 20.47 32.82 -28.02
C VAL A 647 18.99 33.08 -28.35
N THR A 648 18.06 32.48 -27.60
CA THR A 648 16.62 32.42 -27.93
C THR A 648 15.96 33.79 -28.21
N PRO A 649 16.22 34.87 -27.45
CA PRO A 649 15.63 36.18 -27.72
C PRO A 649 16.05 36.76 -29.09
N LEU A 650 17.22 36.37 -29.62
CA LEU A 650 17.71 36.83 -30.92
C LEU A 650 16.87 36.29 -32.09
N ASN A 651 16.03 35.27 -31.89
CA ASN A 651 15.10 34.77 -32.91
C ASN A 651 14.24 35.90 -33.51
N LYS A 652 13.87 36.91 -32.71
CA LYS A 652 13.06 38.04 -33.17
C LYS A 652 13.82 39.03 -34.05
N LEU A 653 15.16 39.00 -34.02
CA LEU A 653 16.03 39.94 -34.73
C LEU A 653 16.63 39.30 -35.99
N ILE A 654 17.12 38.06 -35.87
CA ILE A 654 17.90 37.37 -36.92
C ILE A 654 17.26 36.06 -37.41
N GLY A 655 16.12 35.66 -36.83
CA GLY A 655 15.44 34.41 -37.17
C GLY A 655 16.04 33.16 -36.53
N TYR A 656 15.24 32.09 -36.47
CA TYR A 656 15.59 30.86 -35.76
C TYR A 656 16.81 30.14 -36.34
N GLU A 657 16.94 30.05 -37.67
CA GLU A 657 18.07 29.33 -38.29
C GLU A 657 19.42 29.97 -37.98
N ALA A 658 19.47 31.31 -37.94
CA ALA A 658 20.66 32.07 -37.58
C ALA A 658 21.02 31.84 -36.10
N ALA A 659 20.04 31.96 -35.20
CA ALA A 659 20.21 31.69 -33.77
C ALA A 659 20.68 30.25 -33.51
N ALA A 660 20.11 29.26 -34.20
CA ALA A 660 20.53 27.87 -34.09
C ALA A 660 21.98 27.66 -34.57
N LYS A 661 22.40 28.36 -35.63
CA LYS A 661 23.80 28.35 -36.10
C LYS A 661 24.74 28.95 -35.06
N ILE A 662 24.37 30.07 -34.44
CA ILE A 662 25.13 30.69 -33.34
C ILE A 662 25.27 29.75 -32.15
N ALA A 663 24.18 29.13 -31.68
CA ALA A 663 24.23 28.18 -30.56
C ALA A 663 25.15 27.00 -30.86
N LYS A 664 25.02 26.38 -32.05
CA LYS A 664 25.90 25.27 -32.47
C LYS A 664 27.37 25.69 -32.51
N HIS A 665 27.64 26.91 -32.94
CA HIS A 665 28.99 27.45 -33.03
C HIS A 665 29.60 27.75 -31.65
N SER A 666 28.82 28.35 -30.75
CA SER A 666 29.19 28.56 -29.34
C SER A 666 29.59 27.25 -28.67
N VAL A 667 28.78 26.20 -28.81
CA VAL A 667 29.09 24.86 -28.26
C VAL A 667 30.33 24.26 -28.92
N ALA A 668 30.43 24.29 -30.25
CA ALA A 668 31.55 23.68 -30.97
C ALA A 668 32.90 24.34 -30.64
N LYS A 669 32.91 25.63 -30.33
CA LYS A 669 34.13 26.39 -30.00
C LYS A 669 34.36 26.57 -28.49
N GLY A 670 33.38 26.25 -27.64
CA GLY A 670 33.47 26.47 -26.19
C GLY A 670 33.54 27.96 -25.82
N ILE A 671 32.80 28.82 -26.52
CA ILE A 671 32.75 30.27 -26.30
C ILE A 671 31.33 30.71 -25.96
N THR A 672 31.17 31.93 -25.41
CA THR A 672 29.83 32.44 -25.07
C THR A 672 28.96 32.66 -26.31
N VAL A 673 27.63 32.72 -26.14
CA VAL A 673 26.72 33.08 -27.25
C VAL A 673 27.07 34.46 -27.81
N ARG A 674 27.41 35.42 -26.94
CA ARG A 674 27.84 36.76 -27.33
C ARG A 674 29.06 36.71 -28.25
N ASP A 675 30.10 35.97 -27.85
CA ASP A 675 31.32 35.82 -28.64
C ASP A 675 31.04 35.08 -29.96
N ALA A 676 30.14 34.10 -29.95
CA ALA A 676 29.75 33.38 -31.15
C ALA A 676 29.00 34.26 -32.17
N VAL A 677 28.18 35.22 -31.71
CA VAL A 677 27.53 36.20 -32.58
C VAL A 677 28.57 37.09 -33.28
N ILE A 678 29.56 37.56 -32.53
CA ILE A 678 30.66 38.40 -33.03
C ILE A 678 31.55 37.61 -33.99
N ASP A 679 32.00 36.41 -33.60
CA ASP A 679 32.89 35.56 -34.40
C ASP A 679 32.25 35.09 -35.72
N LEU A 680 30.93 34.94 -35.76
CA LEU A 680 30.18 34.64 -36.99
C LEU A 680 29.89 35.88 -37.86
N GLY A 681 30.32 37.07 -37.45
CA GLY A 681 30.25 38.30 -38.26
C GLY A 681 28.89 39.01 -38.24
N TYR A 682 27.98 38.69 -37.32
CA TYR A 682 26.61 39.24 -37.33
C TYR A 682 26.60 40.74 -37.01
N VAL A 683 27.55 41.21 -36.19
CA VAL A 683 27.69 42.63 -35.84
C VAL A 683 28.32 43.40 -36.98
N GLU A 684 29.38 42.85 -37.58
CA GLU A 684 30.12 43.42 -38.70
C GLU A 684 29.24 43.56 -39.96
N ARG A 685 28.29 42.63 -40.16
CA ARG A 685 27.30 42.72 -41.24
C ARG A 685 26.15 43.69 -40.96
N GLY A 686 26.07 44.26 -39.75
CA GLY A 686 25.01 45.18 -39.35
C GLY A 686 23.66 44.51 -39.10
N GLU A 687 23.62 43.18 -38.96
CA GLU A 687 22.39 42.43 -38.64
C GLU A 687 22.00 42.61 -37.16
N LEU A 688 22.97 42.91 -36.29
CA LEU A 688 22.81 43.25 -34.88
C LEU A 688 23.78 44.37 -34.49
N THR A 689 23.37 45.30 -33.63
CA THR A 689 24.32 46.19 -32.92
C THR A 689 24.82 45.55 -31.64
N LEU A 690 25.95 46.04 -31.10
CA LEU A 690 26.45 45.58 -29.79
C LEU A 690 25.45 45.88 -28.67
N GLU A 691 24.79 47.03 -28.72
CA GLU A 691 23.77 47.43 -27.74
C GLU A 691 22.55 46.50 -27.80
N GLN A 692 22.08 46.15 -29.00
CA GLN A 692 20.98 45.19 -29.16
C GLN A 692 21.37 43.80 -28.66
N LEU A 693 22.62 43.38 -28.91
CA LEU A 693 23.14 42.10 -28.44
C LEU A 693 23.21 42.07 -26.91
N ASP A 694 23.77 43.09 -26.28
CA ASP A 694 23.91 43.18 -24.83
C ASP A 694 22.55 43.30 -24.13
N GLU A 695 21.62 44.09 -24.68
CA GLU A 695 20.24 44.19 -24.17
C GLU A 695 19.50 42.85 -24.23
N LYS A 696 19.60 42.13 -25.37
CA LYS A 696 18.86 40.87 -25.55
C LYS A 696 19.49 39.67 -24.87
N LEU A 697 20.76 39.76 -24.47
CA LEU A 697 21.45 38.73 -23.71
C LEU A 697 21.54 39.05 -22.21
N ASP A 698 20.90 40.13 -21.73
CA ASP A 698 20.78 40.41 -20.30
C ASP A 698 20.00 39.29 -19.59
N LEU A 699 20.71 38.53 -18.76
CA LEU A 699 20.21 37.28 -18.21
C LEU A 699 19.00 37.46 -17.30
N LEU A 700 18.90 38.58 -16.57
CA LEU A 700 17.78 38.86 -15.68
C LEU A 700 16.53 39.24 -16.49
N SER A 701 16.66 40.09 -17.51
CA SER A 701 15.52 40.42 -18.36
C SER A 701 14.89 39.17 -19.01
N MET A 702 15.72 38.17 -19.33
CA MET A 702 15.28 36.89 -19.89
C MET A 702 14.42 36.04 -18.94
N THR A 703 14.40 36.34 -17.63
CA THR A 703 13.56 35.61 -16.66
C THR A 703 12.12 36.14 -16.63
N HIS A 704 11.80 37.18 -17.40
CA HIS A 704 10.48 37.80 -17.44
C HIS A 704 9.87 37.78 -18.84
N ALA A 705 8.54 37.90 -18.91
CA ALA A 705 7.89 38.19 -20.17
C ALA A 705 8.34 39.58 -20.66
N GLY A 706 8.92 39.62 -21.86
CA GLY A 706 9.40 40.85 -22.50
C GLY A 706 8.35 41.54 -23.36
#